data_AF-A0A4R1FVU7-F1
#
_entry.id   AF-A0A4R1FVU7-F1
#
_cell.length_a   1.000
_cell.length_b   1.000
_cell.length_c   1.000
_cell.angle_alpha   90.00
_cell.angle_beta   90.00
_cell.angle_gamma   90.00
#
_symmetry.space_group_name_H-M   'P 1'
#
loop_
_entity.id
_entity.type
_entity.pdbx_description
1 polymer ?
#
loop_
_entity_poly.entity_id
_entity_poly.type
_entity_poly.pdbx_seq_one_letter_code
_entity_poly.pdbx_strand_id
1 'polypeptide(L)'
;MSAATIALGIIGATITLFCWATLAIGVLRMIRVFRAGAPDSSRLRPVLPRIRTVVVEVAAHTRMNKFRTVGWAHWLVMAGFLLGMVFYFESYGQTFKPAFSWPIIGDTFGYHLLEEVLSLATIIGIVALITIRQLNHPRRPERLSRFNGSNFLAAYLIETIVLVHGFGDVLVKAGRIATYGGGHLSSDLFTMQVARLLPASPLMVSVFAFVKMLAGAAFLYIIGRKLTWGVAWHRISAFFNIYFKRENDGSVALGALKPMMSGGKVLDMETADPDADTFGVGKVEDFTWKGLLDFTTCTECGRCQSQCPAWNTGKPLSPKLLITSLRDHTYAKAPYLLAGGDEQALQRLSDESRLEADRPLVGGEDVHGIIDPEVLWSCTTCGACVEQCPVDIEHVDHIIDMRRYQVLIESEFPSELAGLFKNLENKGNPWGQNSKDRLNWINEMDFQVPVYGKDADSFDGYEYLFWVGCAGAYEDRAKKTTKAVAELLATAGTKFMVLGQGETCTGDSARRAGNEFLFQQLAQQNIETINEVFDGVEQTKKKIVVTCAHCFNALSNEYPQVGGTYEVVHHTQLLNRLVRQKKLVPVASVTQNVTYHDPCYLGRHNKVYNAPRELMEASGSTLIEMPRHGERSMCCGAGGARMWMEEQLGKRINVDRVDEALATIDSSPGAGTKIATGCPFCRVMLSDGVTARQDDMDAADRIEVVDVSQLMLDAITRVDAKLLSENLVVIQKPKQVEAEPEPVVAEVETPALPAAKPACGGLAMKGTAKAPGAKADEPAAEDKPAAPVKGLAMKGPAKAPGKGLATKRAAQAPGAKDDSAGTESAPAETAAAPAAETPLPPVKGLGMKGKAKAPGVKAVGATSVKSRE
;
A
#
# COMPACT_ATOMS: atom_id res chain seq x y z
N MET A 1 -38.44 -2.69 44.02
CA MET A 1 -37.40 -1.66 43.82
C MET A 1 -37.14 -1.00 45.17
N SER A 2 -35.90 -0.71 45.52
CA SER A 2 -35.56 -0.01 46.78
C SER A 2 -35.11 1.42 46.48
N ALA A 3 -35.08 2.30 47.49
CA ALA A 3 -34.55 3.65 47.31
C ALA A 3 -33.11 3.63 46.76
N ALA A 4 -32.28 2.68 47.21
CA ALA A 4 -30.92 2.51 46.73
C ALA A 4 -30.84 2.09 45.26
N THR A 5 -31.67 1.13 44.81
CA THR A 5 -31.67 0.69 43.40
C THR A 5 -32.20 1.77 42.47
N ILE A 6 -33.21 2.53 42.90
CA ILE A 6 -33.72 3.70 42.17
C ILE A 6 -32.62 4.77 42.04
N ALA A 7 -31.91 5.06 43.13
CA ALA A 7 -30.82 6.05 43.11
C ALA A 7 -29.69 5.63 42.14
N LEU A 8 -29.26 4.37 42.18
CA LEU A 8 -28.24 3.83 41.26
C LEU A 8 -28.68 3.96 39.80
N GLY A 9 -29.92 3.57 39.50
CA GLY A 9 -30.46 3.66 38.15
C GLY A 9 -30.56 5.09 37.63
N ILE A 10 -31.06 6.04 38.44
CA ILE A 10 -31.14 7.45 38.06
C ILE A 10 -29.74 8.02 37.82
N ILE A 11 -28.83 7.86 38.79
CA ILE A 11 -27.45 8.40 38.70
C ILE A 11 -26.77 7.87 37.43
N GLY A 12 -26.85 6.56 37.21
CA GLY A 12 -26.15 5.93 36.12
C GLY A 12 -26.76 6.24 34.74
N ALA A 13 -28.08 6.35 34.64
CA ALA A 13 -28.75 6.81 33.43
C ALA A 13 -28.39 8.28 33.11
N THR A 14 -28.37 9.17 34.11
CA THR A 14 -27.99 10.58 33.93
C THR A 14 -26.53 10.72 33.48
N ILE A 15 -25.61 10.00 34.13
CA ILE A 15 -24.19 9.99 33.70
C ILE A 15 -24.09 9.51 32.26
N THR A 16 -24.75 8.41 31.92
CA THR A 16 -24.59 7.83 30.59
C THR A 16 -25.22 8.69 29.51
N LEU A 17 -26.34 9.39 29.78
CA LEU A 17 -26.92 10.37 28.87
C LEU A 17 -25.94 11.51 28.55
N PHE A 18 -25.24 12.02 29.56
CA PHE A 18 -24.17 13.01 29.36
C PHE A 18 -23.01 12.44 28.51
N CYS A 19 -22.61 11.18 28.74
CA CYS A 19 -21.58 10.53 27.96
C CYS A 19 -21.98 10.31 26.49
N TRP A 20 -23.25 9.95 26.22
CA TRP A 20 -23.81 9.88 24.87
C TRP A 20 -23.81 11.25 24.17
N ALA A 21 -24.21 12.31 24.86
CA ALA A 21 -24.14 13.67 24.31
C ALA A 21 -22.69 14.06 23.97
N THR A 22 -21.74 13.71 24.84
CA THR A 22 -20.30 13.92 24.60
C THR A 22 -19.82 13.16 23.36
N LEU A 23 -20.21 11.89 23.19
CA LEU A 23 -19.91 11.12 22.00
C LEU A 23 -20.51 11.76 20.74
N ALA A 24 -21.78 12.16 20.77
CA ALA A 24 -22.44 12.79 19.63
C ALA A 24 -21.71 14.06 19.18
N ILE A 25 -21.29 14.91 20.13
CA ILE A 25 -20.48 16.11 19.85
C ILE A 25 -19.12 15.71 19.23
N GLY A 26 -18.47 14.68 19.76
CA GLY A 26 -17.22 14.15 19.22
C GLY A 26 -17.33 13.66 17.77
N VAL A 27 -18.39 12.89 17.47
CA VAL A 27 -18.70 12.41 16.11
C VAL A 27 -18.96 13.58 15.17
N LEU A 28 -19.76 14.57 15.58
CA LEU A 28 -20.03 15.75 14.76
C LEU A 28 -18.74 16.54 14.46
N ARG A 29 -17.85 16.67 15.44
CA ARG A 29 -16.53 17.30 15.22
C ARG A 29 -15.69 16.51 14.23
N MET A 30 -15.63 15.19 14.37
CA MET A 30 -14.91 14.31 13.45
C MET A 30 -15.44 14.43 12.01
N ILE A 31 -16.76 14.42 11.82
CA ILE A 31 -17.38 14.61 10.51
C ILE A 31 -17.02 15.97 9.90
N ARG A 32 -17.00 17.04 10.69
CA ARG A 32 -16.58 18.37 10.20
C ARG A 32 -15.11 18.37 9.78
N VAL A 33 -14.23 17.71 10.52
CA VAL A 33 -12.81 17.56 10.15
C VAL A 33 -12.68 16.79 8.84
N PHE A 34 -13.40 15.70 8.65
CA PHE A 34 -13.35 14.94 7.39
C PHE A 34 -13.81 15.76 6.19
N ARG A 35 -14.81 16.63 6.38
CA ARG A 35 -15.30 17.55 5.32
C ARG A 35 -14.29 18.63 4.93
N ALA A 36 -13.24 18.86 5.72
CA ALA A 36 -12.18 19.79 5.37
C ALA A 36 -11.18 19.17 4.36
N GLY A 37 -11.16 17.84 4.21
CA GLY A 37 -10.33 17.18 3.20
C GLY A 37 -10.90 17.29 1.80
N ALA A 38 -10.05 17.09 0.79
CA ALA A 38 -10.41 17.13 -0.62
C ALA A 38 -11.58 16.18 -0.96
N PRO A 39 -12.44 16.54 -1.94
CA PRO A 39 -13.58 15.73 -2.31
C PRO A 39 -13.15 14.42 -3.00
N ASP A 40 -13.86 13.32 -2.68
CA ASP A 40 -13.74 12.04 -3.38
C ASP A 40 -15.12 11.38 -3.47
N SER A 41 -15.70 11.40 -4.66
CA SER A 41 -17.04 10.85 -4.92
C SER A 41 -17.02 9.36 -5.30
N SER A 42 -15.83 8.79 -5.57
CA SER A 42 -15.68 7.41 -6.08
C SER A 42 -16.02 6.33 -5.03
N ARG A 43 -16.04 6.70 -3.74
CA ARG A 43 -16.11 5.75 -2.62
C ARG A 43 -17.51 5.31 -2.22
N LEU A 44 -18.56 5.98 -2.71
CA LEU A 44 -19.93 5.75 -2.22
C LEU A 44 -20.66 4.57 -2.88
N ARG A 45 -20.32 4.28 -4.14
CA ARG A 45 -20.99 3.26 -4.98
C ARG A 45 -19.98 2.23 -5.50
N PRO A 46 -20.42 1.02 -5.91
CA PRO A 46 -21.75 0.44 -5.69
C PRO A 46 -21.98 0.03 -4.22
N VAL A 47 -23.20 0.22 -3.72
CA VAL A 47 -23.52 0.04 -2.29
C VAL A 47 -23.48 -1.44 -1.87
N LEU A 48 -24.17 -2.33 -2.60
CA LEU A 48 -24.30 -3.74 -2.21
C LEU A 48 -22.97 -4.51 -2.14
N PRO A 49 -22.06 -4.43 -3.13
CA PRO A 49 -20.75 -5.09 -3.05
C PRO A 49 -19.90 -4.58 -1.88
N ARG A 50 -19.98 -3.28 -1.57
CA ARG A 50 -19.28 -2.67 -0.43
C ARG A 50 -19.84 -3.14 0.90
N ILE A 51 -21.17 -3.19 1.08
CA ILE A 51 -21.80 -3.79 2.27
C ILE A 51 -21.39 -5.25 2.43
N ARG A 52 -21.43 -6.03 1.34
CA ARG A 52 -20.98 -7.43 1.36
C ARG A 52 -19.53 -7.53 1.83
N THR A 53 -18.65 -6.66 1.36
CA THR A 53 -17.24 -6.61 1.79
C THR A 53 -17.13 -6.36 3.29
N VAL A 54 -17.86 -5.37 3.82
CA VAL A 54 -17.89 -5.09 5.27
C VAL A 54 -18.35 -6.32 6.05
N VAL A 55 -19.45 -6.95 5.63
CA VAL A 55 -19.99 -8.13 6.31
C VAL A 55 -18.99 -9.30 6.27
N VAL A 56 -18.40 -9.59 5.12
CA VAL A 56 -17.44 -10.69 4.97
C VAL A 56 -16.20 -10.45 5.81
N GLU A 57 -15.61 -9.27 5.73
CA GLU A 57 -14.36 -8.98 6.44
C GLU A 57 -14.53 -8.86 7.95
N VAL A 58 -15.66 -8.33 8.41
CA VAL A 58 -15.96 -8.18 9.84
C VAL A 58 -16.49 -9.47 10.45
N ALA A 59 -17.35 -10.23 9.78
CA ALA A 59 -17.91 -11.45 10.35
C ALA A 59 -16.89 -12.61 10.31
N ALA A 60 -16.18 -12.78 9.18
CA ALA A 60 -15.22 -13.87 9.00
C ALA A 60 -13.78 -13.51 9.42
N HIS A 61 -13.53 -12.27 9.87
CA HIS A 61 -12.20 -11.76 10.24
C HIS A 61 -11.11 -12.05 9.21
N THR A 62 -11.47 -12.05 7.91
CA THR A 62 -10.58 -12.53 6.83
C THR A 62 -9.20 -11.87 6.89
N ARG A 63 -9.15 -10.57 7.14
CA ARG A 63 -7.91 -9.78 7.27
C ARG A 63 -7.22 -9.99 8.62
N MET A 64 -7.98 -10.03 9.72
CA MET A 64 -7.42 -10.18 11.07
C MET A 64 -6.81 -11.58 11.29
N ASN A 65 -7.42 -12.61 10.69
CA ASN A 65 -7.02 -14.02 10.79
C ASN A 65 -5.75 -14.38 10.01
N LYS A 66 -5.23 -13.49 9.15
CA LYS A 66 -3.90 -13.64 8.54
C LYS A 66 -2.79 -13.81 9.57
N PHE A 67 -2.98 -13.29 10.80
CA PHE A 67 -2.15 -13.63 11.97
C PHE A 67 -2.98 -14.48 12.94
N ARG A 68 -2.84 -15.80 12.82
CA ARG A 68 -3.67 -16.77 13.56
C ARG A 68 -3.62 -16.60 15.07
N THR A 69 -2.48 -16.22 15.65
CA THR A 69 -2.31 -16.07 17.11
C THR A 69 -3.13 -14.93 17.72
N VAL A 70 -3.41 -13.88 16.95
CA VAL A 70 -4.19 -12.70 17.41
C VAL A 70 -5.64 -12.77 16.91
N GLY A 71 -5.87 -13.41 15.75
CA GLY A 71 -7.17 -13.43 15.06
C GLY A 71 -8.32 -13.95 15.92
N TRP A 72 -8.17 -15.13 16.53
CA TRP A 72 -9.22 -15.73 17.35
C TRP A 72 -9.52 -14.91 18.61
N ALA A 73 -8.49 -14.44 19.33
CA ALA A 73 -8.68 -13.66 20.55
C ALA A 73 -9.37 -12.32 20.26
N HIS A 74 -8.99 -11.67 19.16
CA HIS A 74 -9.66 -10.47 18.69
C HIS A 74 -11.11 -10.73 18.25
N TRP A 75 -11.38 -11.88 17.61
CA TRP A 75 -12.74 -12.26 17.21
C TRP A 75 -13.65 -12.42 18.43
N LEU A 76 -13.18 -13.08 19.49
CA LEU A 76 -13.95 -13.23 20.73
C LEU A 76 -14.30 -11.88 21.37
N VAL A 77 -13.34 -10.96 21.45
CA VAL A 77 -13.58 -9.61 21.98
C VAL A 77 -14.52 -8.81 21.08
N MET A 78 -14.41 -8.93 19.76
CA MET A 78 -15.30 -8.22 18.84
C MET A 78 -16.73 -8.75 18.92
N ALA A 79 -16.92 -10.07 18.92
CA ALA A 79 -18.23 -10.69 19.09
C ALA A 79 -18.85 -10.29 20.43
N GLY A 80 -18.06 -10.34 21.51
CA GLY A 80 -18.45 -9.88 22.84
C GLY A 80 -18.85 -8.41 22.87
N PHE A 81 -18.09 -7.53 22.21
CA PHE A 81 -18.41 -6.09 22.15
C PHE A 81 -19.68 -5.80 21.35
N LEU A 82 -19.84 -6.39 20.15
CA LEU A 82 -20.96 -6.08 19.27
C LEU A 82 -22.26 -6.74 19.73
N LEU A 83 -22.22 -8.04 20.05
CA LEU A 83 -23.40 -8.79 20.47
C LEU A 83 -23.73 -8.54 21.95
N GLY A 84 -22.72 -8.28 22.78
CA GLY A 84 -22.89 -7.99 24.20
C GLY A 84 -23.52 -6.63 24.50
N MET A 85 -23.70 -5.76 23.49
CA MET A 85 -24.48 -4.51 23.63
C MET A 85 -25.89 -4.77 24.17
N VAL A 86 -26.49 -5.91 23.83
CA VAL A 86 -27.82 -6.29 24.34
C VAL A 86 -27.80 -6.42 25.87
N PHE A 87 -26.75 -7.03 26.44
CA PHE A 87 -26.57 -7.15 27.90
C PHE A 87 -26.16 -5.82 28.52
N TYR A 88 -25.41 -4.98 27.81
CA TYR A 88 -25.11 -3.62 28.28
C TYR A 88 -26.40 -2.82 28.48
N PHE A 89 -27.31 -2.82 27.51
CA PHE A 89 -28.59 -2.11 27.64
C PHE A 89 -29.53 -2.75 28.67
N GLU A 90 -29.49 -4.08 28.84
CA GLU A 90 -30.22 -4.76 29.91
C GLU A 90 -29.81 -4.29 31.31
N SER A 91 -28.52 -3.94 31.49
CA SER A 91 -27.99 -3.46 32.77
C SER A 91 -28.69 -2.19 33.27
N TYR A 92 -29.21 -1.34 32.37
CA TYR A 92 -30.02 -0.19 32.76
C TYR A 92 -31.24 -0.64 33.55
N GLY A 93 -32.01 -1.60 33.03
CA GLY A 93 -33.17 -2.14 33.76
C GLY A 93 -32.77 -2.81 35.08
N GLN A 94 -31.64 -3.53 35.09
CA GLN A 94 -31.13 -4.23 36.26
C GLN A 94 -30.66 -3.29 37.39
N THR A 95 -30.25 -2.05 37.07
CA THR A 95 -29.98 -1.04 38.10
C THR A 95 -31.25 -0.63 38.87
N PHE A 96 -32.40 -0.50 38.20
CA PHE A 96 -33.67 -0.14 38.86
C PHE A 96 -34.35 -1.35 39.50
N LYS A 97 -34.48 -2.42 38.70
CA LYS A 97 -35.12 -3.69 39.05
C LYS A 97 -34.09 -4.81 38.84
N PRO A 98 -33.40 -5.29 39.89
CA PRO A 98 -32.34 -6.30 39.75
C PRO A 98 -32.78 -7.63 39.13
N ALA A 99 -34.07 -7.96 39.15
CA ALA A 99 -34.63 -9.11 38.43
C ALA A 99 -35.02 -8.81 36.98
N PHE A 100 -34.67 -7.66 36.42
CA PHE A 100 -35.02 -7.27 35.06
C PHE A 100 -34.31 -8.16 34.04
N SER A 101 -35.08 -8.63 33.08
CA SER A 101 -34.62 -9.25 31.84
C SER A 101 -35.47 -8.76 30.67
N TRP A 102 -34.99 -8.94 29.43
CA TRP A 102 -35.80 -8.60 28.26
C TRP A 102 -37.09 -9.43 28.21
N PRO A 103 -38.29 -8.82 28.10
CA PRO A 103 -39.56 -9.53 28.30
C PRO A 103 -39.83 -10.74 27.40
N ILE A 104 -39.25 -10.79 26.20
CA ILE A 104 -39.52 -11.84 25.19
C ILE A 104 -38.43 -12.92 25.18
N ILE A 105 -37.16 -12.51 25.30
CA ILE A 105 -36.00 -13.38 25.08
C ILE A 105 -35.22 -13.67 26.37
N GLY A 106 -35.38 -12.85 27.41
CA GLY A 106 -34.49 -12.77 28.56
C GLY A 106 -34.43 -14.01 29.44
N ASP A 107 -35.47 -14.85 29.39
CA ASP A 107 -35.56 -16.10 30.17
C ASP A 107 -35.48 -17.36 29.28
N THR A 108 -35.09 -17.20 28.01
CA THR A 108 -34.93 -18.33 27.08
C THR A 108 -33.57 -18.98 27.23
N PHE A 109 -33.50 -20.30 27.03
CA PHE A 109 -32.24 -21.06 27.08
C PHE A 109 -31.14 -20.45 26.17
N GLY A 110 -31.51 -20.07 24.94
CA GLY A 110 -30.57 -19.50 23.97
C GLY A 110 -29.98 -18.17 24.43
N TYR A 111 -30.76 -17.33 25.10
CA TYR A 111 -30.30 -16.05 25.63
C TYR A 111 -29.32 -16.23 26.79
N HIS A 112 -29.66 -17.10 27.73
CA HIS A 112 -28.78 -17.46 28.85
C HIS A 112 -27.45 -18.04 28.35
N LEU A 113 -27.49 -18.99 27.41
CA LEU A 113 -26.30 -19.58 26.83
C LEU A 113 -25.46 -18.53 26.08
N LEU A 114 -26.11 -17.63 25.34
CA LEU A 114 -25.42 -16.55 24.64
C LEU A 114 -24.69 -15.60 25.60
N GLU A 115 -25.34 -15.20 26.71
CA GLU A 115 -24.73 -14.36 27.75
C GLU A 115 -23.54 -15.06 28.42
N GLU A 116 -23.66 -16.35 28.71
CA GLU A 116 -22.59 -17.17 29.27
C GLU A 116 -21.37 -17.22 28.34
N VAL A 117 -21.60 -17.58 27.07
CA VAL A 117 -20.54 -17.76 26.09
C VAL A 117 -19.87 -16.42 25.78
N LEU A 118 -20.63 -15.36 25.56
CA LEU A 118 -20.06 -14.05 25.20
C LEU A 118 -19.29 -13.40 26.35
N SER A 119 -19.77 -13.51 27.59
CA SER A 119 -19.06 -12.95 28.75
C SER A 119 -17.72 -13.66 28.97
N LEU A 120 -17.69 -15.00 28.94
CA LEU A 120 -16.48 -15.79 29.05
C LEU A 120 -15.53 -15.58 27.86
N ALA A 121 -16.05 -15.61 26.63
CA ALA A 121 -15.29 -15.36 25.42
C ALA A 121 -14.60 -13.99 25.47
N THR A 122 -15.30 -12.95 25.93
CA THR A 122 -14.75 -11.60 26.06
C THR A 122 -13.59 -11.57 27.05
N ILE A 123 -13.74 -12.18 28.23
CA ILE A 123 -12.68 -12.25 29.25
C ILE A 123 -11.46 -13.03 28.71
N ILE A 124 -11.68 -14.21 28.14
CA ILE A 124 -10.59 -15.03 27.59
C ILE A 124 -9.87 -14.29 26.47
N GLY A 125 -10.62 -13.70 25.55
CA GLY A 125 -10.08 -12.94 24.42
C GLY A 125 -9.27 -11.73 24.88
N ILE A 126 -9.80 -10.92 25.81
CA ILE A 126 -9.09 -9.71 26.24
C ILE A 126 -7.85 -10.05 27.08
N VAL A 127 -7.90 -11.07 27.94
CA VAL A 127 -6.73 -11.53 28.71
C VAL A 127 -5.64 -12.04 27.76
N ALA A 128 -6.00 -12.78 26.72
CA ALA A 128 -5.06 -13.20 25.69
C ALA A 128 -4.43 -12.01 24.95
N LEU A 129 -5.22 -11.00 24.57
CA LEU A 129 -4.71 -9.79 23.90
C LEU A 129 -3.80 -8.94 24.80
N ILE A 130 -4.17 -8.76 26.07
CA ILE A 130 -3.33 -8.09 27.09
C ILE A 130 -2.00 -8.84 27.20
N THR A 131 -2.03 -10.17 27.33
CA THR A 131 -0.83 -11.01 27.43
C THR A 131 0.06 -10.83 26.20
N ILE A 132 -0.51 -10.91 24.99
CA ILE A 132 0.22 -10.69 23.73
C ILE A 132 0.84 -9.29 23.69
N ARG A 133 0.14 -8.26 24.17
CA ARG A 133 0.70 -6.91 24.25
C ARG A 133 1.89 -6.83 25.19
N GLN A 134 1.77 -7.41 26.39
CA GLN A 134 2.87 -7.41 27.36
C GLN A 134 4.10 -8.18 26.86
N LEU A 135 3.89 -9.31 26.17
CA LEU A 135 4.98 -10.08 25.57
C LEU A 135 5.72 -9.32 24.47
N ASN A 136 5.02 -8.44 23.75
CA ASN A 136 5.58 -7.62 22.68
C ASN A 136 5.81 -6.17 23.12
N HIS A 137 5.91 -5.88 24.42
CA HIS A 137 6.06 -4.51 24.90
C HIS A 137 7.42 -3.90 24.48
N PRO A 138 7.51 -2.63 24.05
CA PRO A 138 8.77 -1.95 23.70
C PRO A 138 9.80 -1.85 24.83
N ARG A 139 9.44 -2.23 26.07
CA ARG A 139 10.38 -2.28 27.21
C ARG A 139 11.36 -3.46 27.07
N ARG A 140 11.08 -4.40 26.15
CA ARG A 140 11.94 -5.53 25.83
C ARG A 140 12.79 -5.16 24.60
N PRO A 141 14.08 -4.84 24.78
CA PRO A 141 14.92 -4.28 23.71
C PRO A 141 15.33 -5.29 22.63
N GLU A 142 15.17 -6.60 22.88
CA GLU A 142 15.61 -7.68 21.98
C GLU A 142 14.87 -7.74 20.63
N ARG A 143 13.79 -6.96 20.45
CA ARG A 143 13.01 -6.92 19.20
C ARG A 143 12.53 -5.49 18.95
N LEU A 144 12.57 -5.05 17.69
CA LEU A 144 11.82 -3.86 17.26
C LEU A 144 10.32 -4.13 17.46
N SER A 145 9.80 -3.76 18.63
CA SER A 145 8.41 -4.02 19.00
C SER A 145 7.46 -3.36 17.99
N ARG A 146 6.47 -4.12 17.52
CA ARG A 146 5.38 -3.59 16.69
C ARG A 146 4.57 -2.50 17.39
N PHE A 147 4.57 -2.49 18.73
CA PHE A 147 3.87 -1.50 19.55
C PHE A 147 4.73 -0.27 19.88
N ASN A 148 5.95 -0.16 19.32
CA ASN A 148 6.77 1.04 19.51
C ASN A 148 6.05 2.29 18.99
N GLY A 149 5.96 3.35 19.80
CA GLY A 149 5.22 4.57 19.49
C GLY A 149 3.68 4.44 19.50
N SER A 150 3.12 3.34 20.02
CA SER A 150 1.68 3.25 20.28
C SER A 150 1.29 3.95 21.60
N ASN A 151 0.07 4.47 21.69
CA ASN A 151 -0.48 5.08 22.89
C ASN A 151 -0.90 4.03 23.93
N PHE A 152 0.01 3.70 24.85
CA PHE A 152 -0.23 2.69 25.89
C PHE A 152 -1.27 3.10 26.92
N LEU A 153 -1.42 4.40 27.23
CA LEU A 153 -2.46 4.87 28.15
C LEU A 153 -3.84 4.56 27.58
N ALA A 154 -4.06 4.91 26.31
CA ALA A 154 -5.30 4.59 25.61
C ALA A 154 -5.54 3.07 25.57
N ALA A 155 -4.51 2.28 25.24
CA ALA A 155 -4.62 0.83 25.19
C ALA A 155 -5.03 0.23 26.56
N TYR A 156 -4.34 0.59 27.64
CA TYR A 156 -4.60 0.03 28.97
C TYR A 156 -5.95 0.44 29.54
N LEU A 157 -6.37 1.69 29.36
CA LEU A 157 -7.69 2.13 29.81
C LEU A 157 -8.80 1.36 29.08
N ILE A 158 -8.66 1.21 27.77
CA ILE A 158 -9.63 0.48 26.96
C ILE A 158 -9.64 -1.02 27.28
N GLU A 159 -8.48 -1.64 27.45
CA GLU A 159 -8.37 -3.05 27.85
C GLU A 159 -8.99 -3.29 29.23
N THR A 160 -8.79 -2.36 30.17
CA THR A 160 -9.42 -2.39 31.49
C THR A 160 -10.94 -2.28 31.39
N ILE A 161 -11.46 -1.35 30.59
CA ILE A 161 -12.90 -1.20 30.38
C ILE A 161 -13.52 -2.49 29.82
N VAL A 162 -12.90 -3.10 28.81
CA VAL A 162 -13.39 -4.35 28.22
C VAL A 162 -13.37 -5.49 29.24
N LEU A 163 -12.31 -5.58 30.05
CA LEU A 163 -12.19 -6.58 31.10
C LEU A 163 -13.26 -6.39 32.19
N VAL A 164 -13.47 -5.14 32.65
CA VAL A 164 -14.50 -4.78 33.63
C VAL A 164 -15.89 -5.10 33.08
N HIS A 165 -16.14 -4.85 31.80
CA HIS A 165 -17.43 -5.18 31.18
C HIS A 165 -17.66 -6.69 31.16
N GLY A 166 -16.69 -7.48 30.70
CA GLY A 166 -16.81 -8.95 30.66
C GLY A 166 -17.02 -9.57 32.05
N PHE A 167 -16.29 -9.11 33.06
CA PHE A 167 -16.54 -9.53 34.45
C PHE A 167 -17.89 -9.01 34.97
N GLY A 168 -18.29 -7.80 34.58
CA GLY A 168 -19.59 -7.24 34.90
C GLY A 168 -20.74 -8.12 34.40
N ASP A 169 -20.66 -8.64 33.17
CA ASP A 169 -21.63 -9.58 32.60
C ASP A 169 -21.73 -10.85 33.46
N VAL A 170 -20.59 -11.48 33.79
CA VAL A 170 -20.53 -12.67 34.66
C VAL A 170 -21.13 -12.39 36.04
N LEU A 171 -20.76 -11.27 36.67
CA LEU A 171 -21.16 -10.95 38.04
C LEU A 171 -22.63 -10.58 38.15
N VAL A 172 -23.17 -9.84 37.17
CA VAL A 172 -24.60 -9.52 37.11
C VAL A 172 -25.42 -10.80 37.00
N LYS A 173 -25.06 -11.69 36.05
CA LYS A 173 -25.75 -12.95 35.83
C LYS A 173 -25.64 -13.89 37.04
N ALA A 174 -24.43 -14.09 37.57
CA ALA A 174 -24.20 -14.91 38.76
C ALA A 174 -24.92 -14.37 40.00
N GLY A 175 -24.93 -13.04 40.19
CA GLY A 175 -25.66 -12.40 41.29
C GLY A 175 -27.18 -12.58 41.16
N ARG A 176 -27.72 -12.53 39.94
CA ARG A 176 -29.14 -12.82 39.66
C ARG A 176 -29.46 -14.27 40.03
N ILE A 177 -28.64 -15.23 39.61
CA ILE A 177 -28.81 -16.65 39.96
C ILE A 177 -28.74 -16.86 41.48
N ALA A 178 -27.79 -16.23 42.17
CA ALA A 178 -27.64 -16.34 43.62
C ALA A 178 -28.85 -15.75 44.39
N THR A 179 -29.46 -14.68 43.86
CA THR A 179 -30.53 -13.95 44.53
C THR A 179 -31.93 -14.49 44.21
N TYR A 180 -32.16 -14.89 42.97
CA TYR A 180 -33.49 -15.23 42.45
C TYR A 180 -33.60 -16.68 41.94
N GLY A 181 -32.50 -17.43 41.91
CA GLY A 181 -32.46 -18.77 41.31
C GLY A 181 -32.53 -18.73 39.78
N GLY A 182 -32.98 -19.84 39.18
CA GLY A 182 -33.23 -19.92 37.72
C GLY A 182 -32.02 -20.23 36.85
N GLY A 183 -30.85 -20.54 37.43
CA GLY A 183 -29.69 -21.03 36.67
C GLY A 183 -29.88 -22.49 36.23
N HIS A 184 -29.54 -22.80 34.99
CA HIS A 184 -29.59 -24.14 34.43
C HIS A 184 -28.18 -24.61 33.99
N LEU A 185 -27.80 -25.83 34.36
CA LEU A 185 -26.42 -26.33 34.18
C LEU A 185 -25.95 -26.30 32.72
N SER A 186 -26.86 -26.50 31.76
CA SER A 186 -26.51 -26.51 30.33
C SER A 186 -26.37 -25.11 29.70
N SER A 187 -26.86 -24.04 30.33
CA SER A 187 -26.74 -22.65 29.84
C SER A 187 -25.86 -21.77 30.70
N ASP A 188 -25.68 -22.09 31.99
CA ASP A 188 -25.12 -21.20 33.01
C ASP A 188 -23.97 -21.88 33.79
N LEU A 189 -23.21 -22.75 33.11
CA LEU A 189 -22.26 -23.67 33.74
C LEU A 189 -21.24 -22.97 34.66
N PHE A 190 -20.66 -21.85 34.21
CA PHE A 190 -19.66 -21.11 34.98
C PHE A 190 -20.32 -20.15 35.97
N THR A 191 -21.31 -19.37 35.52
CA THR A 191 -21.99 -18.38 36.38
C THR A 191 -22.73 -19.01 37.56
N MET A 192 -23.21 -20.26 37.45
CA MET A 192 -23.74 -21.02 38.58
C MET A 192 -22.68 -21.33 39.65
N GLN A 193 -21.43 -21.60 39.27
CA GLN A 193 -20.36 -21.83 40.24
C GLN A 193 -19.98 -20.54 40.94
N VAL A 194 -19.90 -19.43 40.20
CA VAL A 194 -19.67 -18.10 40.77
C VAL A 194 -20.82 -17.70 41.69
N ALA A 195 -22.07 -18.01 41.34
CA ALA A 195 -23.25 -17.71 42.15
C ALA A 195 -23.20 -18.36 43.55
N ARG A 196 -22.58 -19.53 43.69
CA ARG A 196 -22.39 -20.21 45.00
C ARG A 196 -21.47 -19.42 45.95
N LEU A 197 -20.63 -18.55 45.41
CA LEU A 197 -19.69 -17.71 46.17
C LEU A 197 -20.28 -16.34 46.53
N LEU A 198 -21.44 -16.00 45.98
CA LEU A 198 -22.07 -14.69 46.14
C LEU A 198 -23.26 -14.77 47.11
N PRO A 199 -23.46 -13.76 47.98
CA PRO A 199 -24.64 -13.70 48.83
C PRO A 199 -25.90 -13.36 48.01
N ALA A 200 -27.05 -13.90 48.42
CA ALA A 200 -28.34 -13.51 47.86
C ALA A 200 -28.66 -12.05 48.24
N SER A 201 -28.52 -11.12 47.29
CA SER A 201 -28.71 -9.68 47.54
C SER A 201 -29.17 -8.94 46.29
N PRO A 202 -30.42 -8.44 46.26
CA PRO A 202 -30.92 -7.61 45.17
C PRO A 202 -30.06 -6.36 44.93
N LEU A 203 -29.56 -5.73 46.00
CA LEU A 203 -28.73 -4.54 45.89
C LEU A 203 -27.39 -4.85 45.20
N MET A 204 -26.78 -6.00 45.50
CA MET A 204 -25.52 -6.43 44.88
C MET A 204 -25.67 -6.56 43.36
N VAL A 205 -26.76 -7.15 42.88
CA VAL A 205 -27.03 -7.27 41.43
C VAL A 205 -27.12 -5.89 40.78
N SER A 206 -27.85 -4.96 41.38
CA SER A 206 -27.94 -3.59 40.87
C SER A 206 -26.60 -2.84 40.94
N VAL A 207 -25.75 -3.10 41.93
CA VAL A 207 -24.39 -2.55 42.02
C VAL A 207 -23.50 -3.10 40.91
N PHE A 208 -23.51 -4.41 40.65
CA PHE A 208 -22.75 -5.00 39.54
C PHE A 208 -23.21 -4.42 38.18
N ALA A 209 -24.53 -4.32 37.97
CA ALA A 209 -25.10 -3.70 36.78
C ALA A 209 -24.68 -2.23 36.66
N PHE A 210 -24.66 -1.49 37.76
CA PHE A 210 -24.23 -0.09 37.80
C PHE A 210 -22.74 0.07 37.46
N VAL A 211 -21.85 -0.75 38.02
CA VAL A 211 -20.41 -0.72 37.71
C VAL A 211 -20.15 -1.04 36.24
N LYS A 212 -20.80 -2.08 35.70
CA LYS A 212 -20.75 -2.42 34.27
C LYS A 212 -21.23 -1.25 33.41
N MET A 213 -22.35 -0.62 33.78
CA MET A 213 -22.89 0.54 33.08
C MET A 213 -21.93 1.73 33.11
N LEU A 214 -21.31 2.02 34.26
CA LEU A 214 -20.30 3.08 34.38
C LEU A 214 -19.06 2.82 33.53
N ALA A 215 -18.63 1.57 33.37
CA ALA A 215 -17.53 1.23 32.47
C ALA A 215 -17.88 1.57 31.01
N GLY A 216 -19.10 1.27 30.57
CA GLY A 216 -19.59 1.67 29.24
C GLY A 216 -19.76 3.20 29.10
N ALA A 217 -20.25 3.89 30.14
CA ALA A 217 -20.33 5.35 30.16
C ALA A 217 -18.94 6.00 30.05
N ALA A 218 -17.96 5.46 30.77
CA ALA A 218 -16.56 5.89 30.70
C ALA A 218 -16.00 5.72 29.28
N PHE A 219 -16.30 4.59 28.62
CA PHE A 219 -15.92 4.38 27.22
C PHE A 219 -16.48 5.49 26.32
N LEU A 220 -17.79 5.75 26.36
CA LEU A 220 -18.47 6.77 25.55
C LEU A 220 -17.88 8.17 25.76
N TYR A 221 -17.66 8.55 27.02
CA TYR A 221 -17.05 9.83 27.37
C TYR A 221 -15.62 9.95 26.81
N ILE A 222 -14.78 8.94 27.03
CA ILE A 222 -13.38 8.95 26.59
C ILE A 222 -13.31 9.11 25.07
N ILE A 223 -14.06 8.30 24.31
CA ILE A 223 -13.99 8.35 22.85
C ILE A 223 -14.55 9.66 22.30
N GLY A 224 -15.60 10.22 22.91
CA GLY A 224 -16.16 11.52 22.52
C GLY A 224 -15.21 12.70 22.76
N ARG A 225 -14.26 12.57 23.69
CA ARG A 225 -13.26 13.61 24.00
C ARG A 225 -11.91 13.39 23.34
N LYS A 226 -11.49 12.15 23.14
CA LYS A 226 -10.16 11.77 22.63
C LYS A 226 -10.28 11.16 21.23
N LEU A 227 -10.49 12.02 20.24
CA LEU A 227 -10.72 11.62 18.84
C LEU A 227 -9.52 10.92 18.19
N THR A 228 -8.30 11.20 18.66
CA THR A 228 -7.07 10.55 18.18
C THR A 228 -6.81 9.18 18.80
N TRP A 229 -7.63 8.70 19.74
CA TRP A 229 -7.45 7.36 20.33
C TRP A 229 -7.95 6.28 19.37
N GLY A 230 -7.18 5.99 18.33
CA GLY A 230 -7.56 5.03 17.28
C GLY A 230 -7.77 3.60 17.79
N VAL A 231 -7.04 3.19 18.83
CA VAL A 231 -7.31 1.93 19.55
C VAL A 231 -8.73 1.89 20.14
N ALA A 232 -9.32 3.04 20.46
CA ALA A 232 -10.69 3.16 20.93
C ALA A 232 -11.69 3.25 19.76
N TRP A 233 -11.42 4.16 18.82
CA TRP A 233 -12.32 4.49 17.71
C TRP A 233 -12.49 3.41 16.65
N HIS A 234 -11.52 2.50 16.47
CA HIS A 234 -11.62 1.50 15.41
C HIS A 234 -12.85 0.59 15.51
N ARG A 235 -13.46 0.42 16.70
CA ARG A 235 -14.71 -0.33 16.87
C ARG A 235 -15.92 0.37 16.23
N ILE A 236 -15.73 1.58 15.72
CA ILE A 236 -16.74 2.35 15.00
C ILE A 236 -16.20 2.68 13.61
N SER A 237 -15.02 3.31 13.52
CA SER A 237 -14.49 3.81 12.26
C SER A 237 -14.04 2.71 11.28
N ALA A 238 -13.67 1.51 11.74
CA ALA A 238 -13.25 0.43 10.85
C ALA A 238 -14.34 0.01 9.86
N PHE A 239 -15.60 -0.04 10.30
CA PHE A 239 -16.73 -0.39 9.43
C PHE A 239 -16.86 0.57 8.26
N PHE A 240 -16.74 1.88 8.55
CA PHE A 240 -16.81 2.92 7.53
C PHE A 240 -15.57 2.88 6.64
N ASN A 241 -14.38 2.69 7.20
CA ASN A 241 -13.17 2.66 6.40
C ASN A 241 -13.13 1.48 5.42
N ILE A 242 -13.60 0.29 5.86
CA ILE A 242 -13.77 -0.90 5.02
C ILE A 242 -14.84 -0.68 3.94
N TYR A 243 -15.94 0.01 4.27
CA TYR A 243 -16.97 0.33 3.28
C TYR A 243 -16.44 1.26 2.17
N PHE A 244 -15.68 2.28 2.56
CA PHE A 244 -15.18 3.34 1.67
C PHE A 244 -13.82 3.05 1.02
N LYS A 245 -13.34 1.78 1.03
CA LYS A 245 -12.10 1.40 0.35
C LYS A 245 -12.05 1.86 -1.11
N ARG A 246 -10.84 2.05 -1.62
CA ARG A 246 -10.59 2.29 -3.04
C ARG A 246 -11.27 1.28 -3.97
N GLU A 247 -10.95 0.00 -3.80
CA GLU A 247 -11.46 -1.05 -4.66
C GLU A 247 -12.86 -1.51 -4.21
N ASN A 248 -13.79 -1.59 -5.16
CA ASN A 248 -15.18 -1.93 -4.88
C ASN A 248 -15.45 -3.45 -4.81
N ASP A 249 -14.47 -4.26 -5.21
CA ASP A 249 -14.51 -5.72 -5.17
C ASP A 249 -13.99 -6.30 -3.84
N GLY A 250 -13.54 -5.43 -2.93
CA GLY A 250 -12.99 -5.79 -1.62
C GLY A 250 -11.50 -6.14 -1.65
N SER A 251 -10.83 -6.01 -2.80
CA SER A 251 -9.39 -6.13 -2.87
C SER A 251 -8.70 -4.96 -2.15
N VAL A 252 -7.42 -5.17 -1.82
CA VAL A 252 -6.60 -4.15 -1.17
C VAL A 252 -6.20 -3.08 -2.18
N ALA A 253 -5.98 -1.85 -1.73
CA ALA A 253 -5.54 -0.73 -2.56
C ALA A 253 -4.08 -0.88 -3.07
N LEU A 254 -3.84 -1.90 -3.89
CA LEU A 254 -2.60 -2.23 -4.57
C LEU A 254 -2.90 -2.51 -6.07
N GLY A 255 -1.87 -2.83 -6.85
CA GLY A 255 -1.98 -2.89 -8.30
C GLY A 255 -1.67 -1.53 -8.90
N ALA A 256 -2.66 -0.92 -9.55
CA ALA A 256 -2.54 0.43 -10.08
C ALA A 256 -2.37 1.45 -8.96
N LEU A 257 -1.41 2.37 -9.11
CA LEU A 257 -1.37 3.57 -8.29
C LEU A 257 -2.52 4.50 -8.68
N LYS A 258 -3.08 5.20 -7.69
CA LYS A 258 -4.09 6.22 -7.91
C LYS A 258 -3.56 7.30 -8.88
N PRO A 259 -4.32 7.70 -9.92
CA PRO A 259 -3.99 8.88 -10.73
C PRO A 259 -3.79 10.11 -9.85
N MET A 260 -3.08 11.11 -10.35
CA MET A 260 -3.03 12.41 -9.66
C MET A 260 -4.41 13.06 -9.71
N MET A 261 -4.88 13.59 -8.59
CA MET A 261 -6.22 14.14 -8.46
C MET A 261 -6.15 15.59 -7.99
N SER A 262 -7.01 16.44 -8.56
CA SER A 262 -7.26 17.81 -8.11
C SER A 262 -8.77 18.06 -8.08
N GLY A 263 -9.29 18.64 -7.00
CA GLY A 263 -10.73 18.94 -6.87
C GLY A 263 -11.67 17.74 -7.04
N GLY A 264 -11.19 16.51 -6.77
CA GLY A 264 -11.95 15.27 -6.94
C GLY A 264 -12.04 14.76 -8.38
N LYS A 265 -11.27 15.33 -9.31
CA LYS A 265 -11.12 14.88 -10.70
C LYS A 265 -9.69 14.42 -10.95
N VAL A 266 -9.50 13.54 -11.93
CA VAL A 266 -8.16 13.19 -12.42
C VAL A 266 -7.54 14.43 -13.04
N LEU A 267 -6.32 14.76 -12.64
CA LEU A 267 -5.62 15.92 -13.19
C LEU A 267 -5.09 15.58 -14.58
N ASP A 268 -5.51 16.37 -15.56
CA ASP A 268 -4.97 16.35 -16.91
C ASP A 268 -3.82 17.36 -17.00
N MET A 269 -2.61 16.86 -17.21
CA MET A 269 -1.39 17.66 -17.20
C MET A 269 -1.36 18.72 -18.32
N GLU A 270 -2.09 18.52 -19.42
CA GLU A 270 -2.15 19.50 -20.51
C GLU A 270 -2.96 20.74 -20.12
N THR A 271 -3.89 20.59 -19.18
CA THR A 271 -4.81 21.65 -18.73
C THR A 271 -4.57 22.10 -17.30
N ALA A 272 -3.65 21.45 -16.59
CA ALA A 272 -3.39 21.68 -15.18
C ALA A 272 -2.81 23.08 -14.95
N ASP A 273 -3.40 23.81 -13.99
CA ASP A 273 -2.94 25.13 -13.59
C ASP A 273 -2.26 25.06 -12.21
N PRO A 274 -0.94 25.34 -12.09
CA PRO A 274 -0.23 25.38 -10.81
C PRO A 274 -0.85 26.27 -9.73
N ASP A 275 -1.59 27.30 -10.12
CA ASP A 275 -2.20 28.25 -9.18
C ASP A 275 -3.59 27.78 -8.69
N ALA A 276 -4.27 26.91 -9.44
CA ALA A 276 -5.63 26.45 -9.14
C ALA A 276 -5.70 24.95 -8.78
N ASP A 277 -4.78 24.14 -9.28
CA ASP A 277 -4.73 22.70 -9.12
C ASP A 277 -3.74 22.24 -8.06
N THR A 278 -4.06 21.08 -7.47
CA THR A 278 -3.23 20.44 -6.44
C THR A 278 -2.38 19.34 -7.08
N PHE A 279 -1.05 19.51 -7.04
CA PHE A 279 -0.09 18.55 -7.57
C PHE A 279 0.43 17.65 -6.44
N GLY A 280 -0.36 16.63 -6.07
CA GLY A 280 -0.08 15.81 -4.90
C GLY A 280 -0.57 16.48 -3.60
N VAL A 281 0.05 16.13 -2.48
CA VAL A 281 -0.37 16.55 -1.13
C VAL A 281 0.76 17.25 -0.40
N GLY A 282 0.64 18.57 -0.23
CA GLY A 282 1.57 19.42 0.52
C GLY A 282 1.04 19.86 1.89
N LYS A 283 -0.29 19.83 2.07
CA LYS A 283 -0.99 20.14 3.32
C LYS A 283 -1.96 19.02 3.68
N VAL A 284 -2.29 18.89 4.96
CA VAL A 284 -3.14 17.79 5.42
C VAL A 284 -4.57 17.83 4.84
N GLU A 285 -5.09 19.02 4.54
CA GLU A 285 -6.38 19.24 3.89
C GLU A 285 -6.40 18.88 2.40
N ASP A 286 -5.24 18.73 1.76
CA ASP A 286 -5.15 18.25 0.37
C ASP A 286 -5.45 16.74 0.28
N PHE A 287 -5.28 15.99 1.39
CA PHE A 287 -5.77 14.63 1.46
C PHE A 287 -7.29 14.60 1.34
N THR A 288 -7.81 13.56 0.69
CA THR A 288 -9.26 13.40 0.58
C THR A 288 -9.90 13.19 1.95
N TRP A 289 -11.20 13.45 2.06
CA TRP A 289 -11.96 13.09 3.28
C TRP A 289 -11.76 11.62 3.70
N LYS A 290 -11.54 10.71 2.73
CA LYS A 290 -11.21 9.31 2.97
C LYS A 290 -9.79 9.12 3.51
N GLY A 291 -8.82 9.94 3.07
CA GLY A 291 -7.48 9.98 3.68
C GLY A 291 -7.52 10.39 5.16
N LEU A 292 -8.33 11.40 5.50
CA LEU A 292 -8.50 11.81 6.91
C LEU A 292 -9.19 10.72 7.76
N LEU A 293 -10.14 9.98 7.15
CA LEU A 293 -10.76 8.80 7.78
C LEU A 293 -9.75 7.67 7.99
N ASP A 294 -8.85 7.42 7.02
CA ASP A 294 -7.76 6.44 7.14
C ASP A 294 -6.87 6.73 8.35
N PHE A 295 -6.45 7.98 8.49
CA PHE A 295 -5.59 8.41 9.60
C PHE A 295 -6.27 8.17 10.95
N THR A 296 -7.54 8.54 11.04
CA THR A 296 -8.37 8.39 12.24
C THR A 296 -8.64 6.92 12.58
N THR A 297 -8.70 6.05 11.57
CA THR A 297 -9.01 4.62 11.74
C THR A 297 -7.79 3.78 12.16
N CYS A 298 -6.58 4.35 12.16
CA CYS A 298 -5.39 3.65 12.60
C CYS A 298 -5.55 3.06 14.01
N THR A 299 -5.56 1.73 14.09
CA THR A 299 -5.73 0.97 15.34
C THR A 299 -4.49 0.98 16.23
N GLU A 300 -3.36 1.45 15.71
CA GLU A 300 -2.04 1.34 16.33
C GLU A 300 -1.59 -0.11 16.64
N CYS A 301 -2.15 -1.10 15.94
CA CYS A 301 -1.84 -2.53 16.15
C CYS A 301 -0.43 -2.93 15.73
N GLY A 302 0.23 -2.15 14.87
CA GLY A 302 1.62 -2.36 14.45
C GLY A 302 1.84 -3.47 13.42
N ARG A 303 0.79 -4.07 12.84
CA ARG A 303 0.96 -5.10 11.80
C ARG A 303 1.72 -4.56 10.58
N CYS A 304 1.31 -3.40 10.07
CA CYS A 304 1.98 -2.73 8.97
C CYS A 304 3.45 -2.38 9.30
N GLN A 305 3.74 -2.01 10.55
CA GLN A 305 5.10 -1.75 11.03
C GLN A 305 5.95 -3.02 11.06
N SER A 306 5.43 -4.11 11.63
CA SER A 306 6.17 -5.40 11.72
C SER A 306 6.47 -6.05 10.37
N GLN A 307 5.74 -5.66 9.32
CA GLN A 307 5.89 -6.19 7.97
C GLN A 307 6.60 -5.20 7.04
N CYS A 308 6.91 -3.99 7.52
CA CYS A 308 7.61 -2.98 6.75
C CYS A 308 9.11 -3.36 6.63
N PRO A 309 9.65 -3.52 5.41
CA PRO A 309 11.07 -3.83 5.23
C PRO A 309 11.99 -2.73 5.75
N ALA A 310 11.58 -1.46 5.60
CA ALA A 310 12.34 -0.32 6.10
C ALA A 310 12.45 -0.36 7.64
N TRP A 311 11.32 -0.49 8.33
CA TRP A 311 11.30 -0.60 9.80
C TRP A 311 12.18 -1.75 10.30
N ASN A 312 12.02 -2.95 9.72
CA ASN A 312 12.74 -4.14 10.17
C ASN A 312 14.26 -4.08 9.91
N THR A 313 14.71 -3.13 9.09
CA THR A 313 16.13 -2.91 8.80
C THR A 313 16.71 -1.67 9.48
N GLY A 314 15.96 -1.06 10.41
CA GLY A 314 16.43 0.06 11.22
C GLY A 314 16.32 1.44 10.55
N LYS A 315 15.56 1.54 9.45
CA LYS A 315 15.22 2.83 8.81
C LYS A 315 14.07 3.51 9.54
N PRO A 316 13.92 4.84 9.43
CA PRO A 316 12.95 5.60 10.23
C PRO A 316 11.48 5.32 9.84
N LEU A 317 11.22 4.79 8.64
CA LEU A 317 9.85 4.51 8.19
C LEU A 317 9.17 3.41 8.99
N SER A 318 8.20 3.81 9.80
CA SER A 318 7.08 2.98 10.24
C SER A 318 5.78 3.47 9.58
N PRO A 319 5.09 2.63 8.79
CA PRO A 319 3.79 2.98 8.22
C PRO A 319 2.76 3.34 9.31
N LYS A 320 2.86 2.73 10.50
CA LYS A 320 1.98 3.06 11.63
C LYS A 320 2.25 4.48 12.12
N LEU A 321 3.52 4.81 12.36
CA LEU A 321 3.91 6.11 12.91
C LEU A 321 3.62 7.25 11.93
N LEU A 322 3.87 7.04 10.63
CA LEU A 322 3.49 7.98 9.59
C LEU A 322 1.99 8.30 9.64
N ILE A 323 1.14 7.27 9.68
CA ILE A 323 -0.32 7.46 9.71
C ILE A 323 -0.78 8.12 11.02
N THR A 324 -0.18 7.79 12.16
CA THR A 324 -0.52 8.46 13.43
C THR A 324 -0.04 9.90 13.48
N SER A 325 1.12 10.23 12.90
CA SER A 325 1.59 11.62 12.78
C SER A 325 0.64 12.45 11.92
N LEU A 326 0.20 11.90 10.77
CA LEU A 326 -0.81 12.55 9.92
C LEU A 326 -2.14 12.74 10.66
N ARG A 327 -2.60 11.73 11.42
CA ARG A 327 -3.81 11.82 12.25
C ARG A 327 -3.67 12.93 13.29
N ASP A 328 -2.59 12.91 14.05
CA ASP A 328 -2.42 13.81 15.19
C ASP A 328 -2.28 15.25 14.69
N HIS A 329 -1.55 15.48 13.59
CA HIS A 329 -1.49 16.77 12.91
C HIS A 329 -2.87 17.20 12.36
N THR A 330 -3.64 16.31 11.75
CA THR A 330 -5.02 16.62 11.27
C THR A 330 -5.88 17.21 12.40
N TYR A 331 -5.86 16.57 13.58
CA TYR A 331 -6.66 17.02 14.72
C TYR A 331 -6.07 18.24 15.45
N ALA A 332 -4.75 18.42 15.41
CA ALA A 332 -4.08 19.60 15.93
C ALA A 332 -4.37 20.84 15.07
N LYS A 333 -4.35 20.69 13.74
CA LYS A 333 -4.69 21.75 12.76
C LYS A 333 -6.21 21.97 12.61
N ALA A 334 -7.04 21.02 13.04
CA ALA A 334 -8.51 21.10 12.90
C ALA A 334 -9.15 22.43 13.35
N PRO A 335 -8.77 23.10 14.45
CA PRO A 335 -9.34 24.40 14.82
C PRO A 335 -9.17 25.45 13.72
N TYR A 336 -8.01 25.48 13.06
CA TYR A 336 -7.73 26.36 11.93
C TYR A 336 -8.58 25.98 10.70
N LEU A 337 -8.60 24.69 10.34
CA LEU A 337 -9.40 24.20 9.19
C LEU A 337 -10.88 24.51 9.35
N LEU A 338 -11.41 24.36 10.57
CA LEU A 338 -12.83 24.59 10.87
C LEU A 338 -13.20 26.07 10.97
N ALA A 339 -12.23 26.97 11.12
CA ALA A 339 -12.47 28.41 11.03
C ALA A 339 -12.74 28.85 9.58
N GLY A 340 -12.32 28.07 8.57
CA GLY A 340 -12.75 28.24 7.18
C GLY A 340 -12.46 29.60 6.56
N GLY A 341 -11.41 30.29 7.02
CA GLY A 341 -11.06 31.64 6.55
C GLY A 341 -11.84 32.79 7.20
N ASP A 342 -12.73 32.52 8.17
CA ASP A 342 -13.38 33.57 8.97
C ASP A 342 -12.33 34.25 9.87
N GLU A 343 -11.98 35.50 9.54
CA GLU A 343 -10.99 36.29 10.26
C GLU A 343 -11.30 36.40 11.75
N GLN A 344 -12.56 36.53 12.14
CA GLN A 344 -12.94 36.63 13.55
C GLN A 344 -12.77 35.30 14.27
N ALA A 345 -13.03 34.17 13.59
CA ALA A 345 -12.78 32.85 14.15
C ALA A 345 -11.27 32.57 14.27
N LEU A 346 -10.48 32.96 13.26
CA LEU A 346 -9.03 32.83 13.24
C LEU A 346 -8.35 33.66 14.34
N GLN A 347 -8.81 34.89 14.59
CA GLN A 347 -8.31 35.75 15.67
C GLN A 347 -8.59 35.19 17.08
N ARG A 348 -9.58 34.32 17.24
CA ARG A 348 -9.90 33.65 18.51
C ARG A 348 -9.06 32.39 18.74
N LEU A 349 -8.29 31.93 17.75
CA LEU A 349 -7.43 30.76 17.90
C LEU A 349 -6.20 31.11 18.75
N SER A 350 -5.70 30.12 19.49
CA SER A 350 -4.43 30.28 20.20
C SER A 350 -3.27 30.41 19.21
N ASP A 351 -2.20 31.08 19.63
CA ASP A 351 -0.97 31.19 18.83
C ASP A 351 -0.42 29.81 18.47
N GLU A 352 -0.49 28.85 19.39
CA GLU A 352 -0.13 27.44 19.13
C GLU A 352 -0.93 26.82 17.98
N SER A 353 -2.24 27.09 17.89
CA SER A 353 -3.09 26.56 16.82
C SER A 353 -2.77 27.18 15.47
N ARG A 354 -2.31 28.44 15.45
CA ARG A 354 -1.88 29.15 14.24
C ARG A 354 -0.52 28.64 13.78
N LEU A 355 0.44 28.51 14.70
CA LEU A 355 1.76 27.94 14.41
C LEU A 355 1.66 26.52 13.88
N GLU A 356 0.79 25.68 14.45
CA GLU A 356 0.56 24.32 13.95
C GLU A 356 0.00 24.30 12.51
N ALA A 357 -0.77 25.32 12.12
CA ALA A 357 -1.32 25.41 10.76
C ALA A 357 -0.26 25.73 9.70
N ASP A 358 0.81 26.43 10.10
CA ASP A 358 1.91 26.84 9.23
C ASP A 358 3.03 25.79 9.12
N ARG A 359 2.97 24.69 9.90
CA ARG A 359 3.97 23.63 9.85
C ARG A 359 3.94 22.90 8.51
N PRO A 360 5.10 22.68 7.86
CA PRO A 360 5.17 21.93 6.62
C PRO A 360 4.83 20.46 6.86
N LEU A 361 4.09 19.86 5.92
CA LEU A 361 3.69 18.45 6.03
C LEU A 361 4.90 17.52 5.92
N VAL A 362 5.79 17.80 4.98
CA VAL A 362 7.06 17.10 4.80
C VAL A 362 8.19 18.11 5.03
N GLY A 363 9.18 17.75 5.83
CA GLY A 363 10.31 18.62 6.15
C GLY A 363 11.13 18.08 7.31
N GLY A 364 12.40 18.48 7.37
CA GLY A 364 13.31 18.10 8.45
C GLY A 364 12.91 18.66 9.81
N GLU A 365 13.63 18.25 10.85
CA GLU A 365 13.43 18.75 12.22
C GLU A 365 13.68 20.27 12.32
N ASP A 366 14.56 20.83 11.49
CA ASP A 366 14.93 22.24 11.40
C ASP A 366 13.77 23.15 10.99
N VAL A 367 12.86 22.65 10.16
CA VAL A 367 11.62 23.36 9.76
C VAL A 367 10.38 22.83 10.49
N HIS A 368 10.57 22.00 11.52
CA HIS A 368 9.51 21.38 12.31
C HIS A 368 8.46 20.61 11.48
N GLY A 369 8.90 19.92 10.43
CA GLY A 369 8.03 19.13 9.55
C GLY A 369 7.27 18.00 10.28
N ILE A 370 6.11 17.63 9.77
CA ILE A 370 5.29 16.54 10.34
C ILE A 370 5.89 15.18 10.00
N ILE A 371 6.30 15.01 8.74
CA ILE A 371 6.94 13.81 8.21
C ILE A 371 8.35 14.16 7.75
N ASP A 372 9.34 13.53 8.37
CA ASP A 372 10.73 13.68 7.96
C ASP A 372 10.95 13.10 6.54
N PRO A 373 11.69 13.77 5.65
CA PRO A 373 11.99 13.28 4.31
C PRO A 373 12.56 11.85 4.30
N GLU A 374 13.42 11.48 5.25
CA GLU A 374 13.98 10.12 5.33
C GLU A 374 12.90 9.06 5.62
N VAL A 375 11.84 9.41 6.34
CA VAL A 375 10.66 8.55 6.52
C VAL A 375 9.95 8.35 5.17
N LEU A 376 9.73 9.44 4.43
CA LEU A 376 9.03 9.40 3.15
C LEU A 376 9.80 8.59 2.11
N TRP A 377 11.10 8.86 1.97
CA TRP A 377 11.97 8.27 0.93
C TRP A 377 12.42 6.85 1.25
N SER A 378 12.35 6.40 2.51
CA SER A 378 12.56 4.99 2.90
C SER A 378 11.50 4.02 2.35
N CYS A 379 10.36 4.50 1.85
CA CYS A 379 9.30 3.65 1.32
C CYS A 379 9.68 3.00 -0.01
N THR A 380 9.62 1.66 -0.08
CA THR A 380 9.87 0.90 -1.32
C THR A 380 8.61 0.62 -2.14
N THR A 381 7.47 1.22 -1.77
CA THR A 381 6.14 1.01 -2.39
C THR A 381 5.69 -0.45 -2.54
N CYS A 382 6.24 -1.37 -1.75
CA CYS A 382 5.99 -2.81 -1.92
C CYS A 382 4.59 -3.26 -1.47
N GLY A 383 3.81 -2.40 -0.81
CA GLY A 383 2.45 -2.69 -0.38
C GLY A 383 2.28 -3.58 0.85
N ALA A 384 3.35 -3.97 1.56
CA ALA A 384 3.25 -4.84 2.74
C ALA A 384 2.33 -4.26 3.83
N CYS A 385 2.39 -2.95 4.03
CA CYS A 385 1.54 -2.24 4.99
C CYS A 385 0.06 -2.31 4.63
N VAL A 386 -0.28 -2.14 3.35
CA VAL A 386 -1.66 -2.18 2.85
C VAL A 386 -2.20 -3.61 2.93
N GLU A 387 -1.41 -4.59 2.51
CA GLU A 387 -1.81 -6.01 2.56
C GLU A 387 -2.02 -6.52 3.99
N GLN A 388 -1.40 -5.91 4.99
CA GLN A 388 -1.47 -6.37 6.38
C GLN A 388 -2.36 -5.50 7.26
N CYS A 389 -2.92 -4.41 6.72
CA CYS A 389 -3.83 -3.55 7.44
C CYS A 389 -5.21 -4.22 7.55
N PRO A 390 -5.74 -4.48 8.76
CA PRO A 390 -7.05 -5.11 8.93
C PRO A 390 -8.23 -4.14 8.73
N VAL A 391 -7.94 -2.85 8.57
CA VAL A 391 -8.94 -1.78 8.40
C VAL A 391 -8.69 -0.99 7.10
N ASP A 392 -7.87 -1.54 6.20
CA ASP A 392 -7.63 -1.07 4.82
C ASP A 392 -7.26 0.40 4.66
N ILE A 393 -6.26 0.82 5.43
CA ILE A 393 -5.59 2.11 5.25
C ILE A 393 -4.71 2.08 4.00
N GLU A 394 -4.89 3.09 3.14
CA GLU A 394 -4.28 3.23 1.81
C GLU A 394 -2.85 3.83 1.89
N HIS A 395 -2.00 3.25 2.74
CA HIS A 395 -0.67 3.79 3.12
C HIS A 395 0.22 4.20 1.93
N VAL A 396 0.25 3.40 0.85
CA VAL A 396 1.14 3.66 -0.30
C VAL A 396 0.66 4.88 -1.07
N ASP A 397 -0.65 5.04 -1.25
CA ASP A 397 -1.21 6.20 -1.96
C ASP A 397 -0.90 7.48 -1.19
N HIS A 398 -1.04 7.48 0.14
CA HIS A 398 -0.68 8.65 0.98
C HIS A 398 0.79 9.05 0.84
N ILE A 399 1.70 8.08 0.78
CA ILE A 399 3.14 8.33 0.59
C ILE A 399 3.42 8.88 -0.80
N ILE A 400 2.82 8.30 -1.85
CA ILE A 400 3.07 8.77 -3.21
C ILE A 400 2.48 10.16 -3.45
N ASP A 401 1.30 10.47 -2.92
CA ASP A 401 0.70 11.79 -3.06
C ASP A 401 1.58 12.87 -2.38
N MET A 402 2.21 12.59 -1.24
CA MET A 402 3.22 13.49 -0.64
C MET A 402 4.48 13.60 -1.50
N ARG A 403 4.99 12.49 -2.06
CA ARG A 403 6.16 12.53 -2.97
C ARG A 403 5.88 13.33 -4.25
N ARG A 404 4.66 13.25 -4.78
CA ARG A 404 4.25 14.05 -5.95
C ARG A 404 4.39 15.54 -5.68
N TYR A 405 3.95 16.01 -4.51
CA TYR A 405 4.08 17.41 -4.12
C TYR A 405 5.55 17.83 -3.98
N GLN A 406 6.32 17.06 -3.23
CA GLN A 406 7.75 17.31 -3.03
C GLN A 406 8.52 17.39 -4.36
N VAL A 407 8.25 16.48 -5.31
CA VAL A 407 8.93 16.46 -6.61
C VAL A 407 8.42 17.53 -7.58
N LEU A 408 7.11 17.72 -7.71
CA LEU A 408 6.53 18.57 -8.75
C LEU A 408 6.44 20.05 -8.36
N ILE A 409 6.29 20.34 -7.06
CA ILE A 409 6.11 21.72 -6.56
C ILE A 409 7.35 22.21 -5.82
N GLU A 410 7.85 21.45 -4.85
CA GLU A 410 9.00 21.89 -4.04
C GLU A 410 10.35 21.61 -4.70
N SER A 411 10.36 20.76 -5.74
CA SER A 411 11.60 20.24 -6.35
C SER A 411 12.58 19.66 -5.32
N GLU A 412 12.03 19.10 -4.23
CA GLU A 412 12.76 18.52 -3.13
C GLU A 412 12.68 16.98 -3.21
N PHE A 413 13.83 16.35 -3.44
CA PHE A 413 13.96 14.90 -3.53
C PHE A 413 15.43 14.49 -3.37
N PRO A 414 15.71 13.21 -3.03
CA PRO A 414 17.07 12.71 -2.95
C PRO A 414 17.87 12.99 -4.21
N SER A 415 19.07 13.57 -4.03
CA SER A 415 19.90 14.08 -5.12
C SER A 415 20.23 13.05 -6.21
N GLU A 416 20.30 11.78 -5.83
CA GLU A 416 20.56 10.63 -6.68
C GLU A 416 19.45 10.42 -7.73
N LEU A 417 18.22 10.86 -7.44
CA LEU A 417 17.10 10.81 -8.39
C LEU A 417 17.21 11.84 -9.51
N ALA A 418 17.99 12.92 -9.35
CA ALA A 418 18.19 13.91 -10.41
C ALA A 418 18.83 13.26 -11.65
N GLY A 419 19.81 12.38 -11.44
CA GLY A 419 20.45 11.60 -12.52
C GLY A 419 19.45 10.65 -13.20
N LEU A 420 18.61 9.97 -12.42
CA LEU A 420 17.55 9.11 -12.92
C LEU A 420 16.58 9.89 -13.82
N PHE A 421 16.05 11.02 -13.36
CA PHE A 421 15.09 11.83 -14.13
C PHE A 421 15.70 12.33 -15.43
N LYS A 422 16.93 12.87 -15.36
CA LYS A 422 17.66 13.32 -16.54
C LYS A 422 17.87 12.19 -17.56
N ASN A 423 18.23 10.99 -17.11
CA ASN A 423 18.43 9.85 -17.99
C ASN A 423 17.12 9.39 -18.65
N LEU A 424 16.03 9.34 -17.88
CA LEU A 424 14.71 8.99 -18.40
C LEU A 424 14.22 10.00 -19.44
N GLU A 425 14.37 11.31 -19.18
CA GLU A 425 13.96 12.37 -20.09
C GLU A 425 14.78 12.39 -21.39
N ASN A 426 16.11 12.30 -21.29
CA ASN A 426 17.01 12.49 -22.44
C ASN A 426 17.30 11.20 -23.23
N LYS A 427 17.22 10.04 -22.57
CA LYS A 427 17.62 8.74 -23.14
C LYS A 427 16.50 7.70 -23.14
N GLY A 428 15.35 8.01 -22.53
CA GLY A 428 14.23 7.08 -22.43
C GLY A 428 14.52 5.85 -21.57
N ASN A 429 15.62 5.81 -20.80
CA ASN A 429 15.97 4.69 -19.94
C ASN A 429 16.77 5.16 -18.71
N PRO A 430 16.63 4.48 -17.55
CA PRO A 430 17.21 4.96 -16.31
C PRO A 430 18.74 4.79 -16.22
N TRP A 431 19.34 3.94 -17.07
CA TRP A 431 20.79 3.72 -17.15
C TRP A 431 21.52 4.76 -18.03
N GLY A 432 20.81 5.68 -18.69
CA GLY A 432 21.40 6.70 -19.55
C GLY A 432 22.10 6.16 -20.81
N GLN A 433 21.84 4.89 -21.18
CA GLN A 433 22.43 4.23 -22.34
C GLN A 433 21.80 4.73 -23.64
N ASN A 434 22.47 4.56 -24.78
CA ASN A 434 21.89 4.99 -26.06
C ASN A 434 20.82 3.99 -26.54
N SER A 435 19.82 4.49 -27.28
CA SER A 435 18.75 3.66 -27.84
C SER A 435 19.27 2.59 -28.80
N LYS A 436 20.34 2.90 -29.57
CA LYS A 436 20.99 1.97 -30.51
C LYS A 436 21.53 0.72 -29.82
N ASP A 437 21.99 0.85 -28.58
CA ASP A 437 22.58 -0.24 -27.80
C ASP A 437 21.52 -1.23 -27.26
N ARG A 438 20.22 -0.91 -27.40
CA ARG A 438 19.13 -1.76 -26.88
C ARG A 438 19.08 -3.13 -27.54
N LEU A 439 19.56 -3.26 -28.77
CA LEU A 439 19.58 -4.52 -29.52
C LEU A 439 20.83 -5.37 -29.24
N ASN A 440 21.78 -4.89 -28.41
CA ASN A 440 23.04 -5.60 -28.18
C ASN A 440 22.86 -7.02 -27.61
N TRP A 441 21.81 -7.26 -26.82
CA TRP A 441 21.52 -8.60 -26.29
C TRP A 441 21.14 -9.61 -27.39
N ILE A 442 20.59 -9.16 -28.53
CA ILE A 442 20.28 -10.03 -29.69
C ILE A 442 21.57 -10.44 -30.39
N ASN A 443 22.57 -9.56 -30.44
CA ASN A 443 23.87 -9.89 -31.04
C ASN A 443 24.63 -10.96 -30.24
N GLU A 444 24.26 -11.19 -28.98
CA GLU A 444 24.78 -12.27 -28.12
C GLU A 444 23.98 -13.58 -28.26
N MET A 445 23.04 -13.67 -29.19
CA MET A 445 22.23 -14.86 -29.46
C MET A 445 22.61 -15.50 -30.79
N ASP A 446 22.46 -16.82 -30.85
CA ASP A 446 22.82 -17.61 -32.04
C ASP A 446 21.68 -17.73 -33.06
N PHE A 447 20.51 -17.12 -32.80
CA PHE A 447 19.34 -17.15 -33.68
C PHE A 447 18.74 -15.76 -33.89
N GLN A 448 17.98 -15.59 -34.98
CA GLN A 448 17.40 -14.29 -35.34
C GLN A 448 16.12 -14.01 -34.55
N VAL A 449 16.07 -12.83 -33.92
CA VAL A 449 14.88 -12.31 -33.23
C VAL A 449 14.25 -11.20 -34.07
N PRO A 450 12.97 -11.30 -34.47
CA PRO A 450 12.32 -10.28 -35.30
C PRO A 450 12.20 -8.92 -34.61
N VAL A 451 12.65 -7.85 -35.28
CA VAL A 451 12.55 -6.47 -34.81
C VAL A 451 11.54 -5.68 -35.67
N TYR A 452 10.59 -5.03 -35.02
CA TYR A 452 9.61 -4.17 -35.70
C TYR A 452 10.29 -3.01 -36.45
N GLY A 453 9.84 -2.74 -37.68
CA GLY A 453 10.38 -1.70 -38.57
C GLY A 453 11.74 -2.03 -39.20
N LYS A 454 12.30 -3.21 -38.91
CA LYS A 454 13.52 -3.72 -39.57
C LYS A 454 13.26 -5.04 -40.29
N ASP A 455 12.68 -6.00 -39.57
CA ASP A 455 12.45 -7.36 -40.07
C ASP A 455 10.96 -7.62 -40.35
N ALA A 456 10.06 -6.85 -39.73
CA ALA A 456 8.61 -6.87 -40.01
C ALA A 456 7.96 -5.51 -39.75
N ASP A 457 7.04 -5.11 -40.64
CA ASP A 457 6.33 -3.83 -40.58
C ASP A 457 4.91 -3.95 -40.01
N SER A 458 4.48 -5.15 -39.63
CA SER A 458 3.17 -5.39 -39.02
C SER A 458 3.22 -6.51 -37.99
N PHE A 459 2.26 -6.50 -37.08
CA PHE A 459 2.06 -7.58 -36.10
C PHE A 459 1.35 -8.81 -36.69
N ASP A 460 0.93 -8.80 -37.97
CA ASP A 460 0.26 -9.95 -38.57
C ASP A 460 1.16 -11.20 -38.51
N GLY A 461 0.55 -12.32 -38.12
CA GLY A 461 1.23 -13.60 -37.90
C GLY A 461 2.09 -13.71 -36.62
N TYR A 462 2.22 -12.64 -35.81
CA TYR A 462 2.84 -12.69 -34.49
C TYR A 462 1.80 -12.94 -33.39
N GLU A 463 2.21 -13.62 -32.31
CA GLU A 463 1.34 -13.90 -31.15
C GLU A 463 1.58 -12.93 -30.00
N TYR A 464 2.81 -12.47 -29.79
CA TYR A 464 3.19 -11.59 -28.69
C TYR A 464 4.17 -10.50 -29.12
N LEU A 465 3.95 -9.28 -28.61
CA LEU A 465 4.99 -8.26 -28.54
C LEU A 465 5.84 -8.55 -27.29
N PHE A 466 7.12 -8.86 -27.46
CA PHE A 466 8.03 -9.06 -26.35
C PHE A 466 8.62 -7.73 -25.90
N TRP A 467 8.10 -7.23 -24.77
CA TRP A 467 8.60 -6.04 -24.11
C TRP A 467 9.86 -6.37 -23.30
N VAL A 468 11.02 -5.93 -23.79
CA VAL A 468 12.33 -6.27 -23.21
C VAL A 468 12.56 -5.49 -21.90
N GLY A 469 12.07 -4.26 -21.85
CA GLY A 469 12.29 -3.32 -20.76
C GLY A 469 13.75 -2.84 -20.68
N CYS A 470 14.00 -1.90 -19.77
CA CYS A 470 15.34 -1.30 -19.65
C CYS A 470 16.37 -2.27 -19.06
N ALA A 471 16.04 -2.96 -17.96
CA ALA A 471 16.96 -3.89 -17.32
C ALA A 471 17.33 -5.03 -18.28
N GLY A 472 16.32 -5.61 -18.95
CA GLY A 472 16.51 -6.71 -19.89
C GLY A 472 17.35 -6.37 -21.12
N ALA A 473 17.46 -5.08 -21.46
CA ALA A 473 18.27 -4.60 -22.57
C ALA A 473 19.69 -4.16 -22.16
N TYR A 474 19.86 -3.56 -20.97
CA TYR A 474 21.09 -2.85 -20.61
C TYR A 474 21.87 -3.45 -19.45
N GLU A 475 21.26 -4.23 -18.55
CA GLU A 475 21.96 -4.81 -17.39
C GLU A 475 22.30 -6.29 -17.65
N ASP A 476 23.57 -6.66 -17.52
CA ASP A 476 24.08 -7.95 -18.02
C ASP A 476 23.47 -9.17 -17.35
N ARG A 477 23.15 -9.10 -16.06
CA ARG A 477 22.47 -10.21 -15.36
C ARG A 477 21.04 -10.33 -15.86
N ALA A 478 20.32 -9.23 -16.07
CA ALA A 478 18.97 -9.20 -16.60
C ALA A 478 18.91 -9.60 -18.09
N LYS A 479 19.93 -9.29 -18.91
CA LYS A 479 20.03 -9.79 -20.30
C LYS A 479 19.98 -11.31 -20.36
N LYS A 480 20.58 -12.02 -19.40
CA LYS A 480 20.48 -13.50 -19.33
C LYS A 480 19.02 -13.97 -19.19
N THR A 481 18.19 -13.23 -18.44
CA THR A 481 16.75 -13.51 -18.34
C THR A 481 16.07 -13.28 -19.69
N THR A 482 16.33 -12.14 -20.35
CA THR A 482 15.77 -11.84 -21.68
C THR A 482 16.10 -12.92 -22.70
N LYS A 483 17.39 -13.30 -22.79
CA LYS A 483 17.88 -14.35 -23.70
C LYS A 483 17.21 -15.69 -23.41
N ALA A 484 17.09 -16.07 -22.13
CA ALA A 484 16.45 -17.32 -21.76
C ALA A 484 14.96 -17.36 -22.14
N VAL A 485 14.24 -16.27 -21.92
CA VAL A 485 12.83 -16.16 -22.31
C VAL A 485 12.69 -16.22 -23.83
N ALA A 486 13.51 -15.47 -24.58
CA ALA A 486 13.48 -15.47 -26.05
C ALA A 486 13.72 -16.89 -26.62
N GLU A 487 14.72 -17.60 -26.10
CA GLU A 487 15.03 -18.97 -26.53
C GLU A 487 13.92 -19.97 -26.17
N LEU A 488 13.32 -19.86 -24.98
CA LEU A 488 12.18 -20.68 -24.59
C LEU A 488 10.96 -20.43 -25.48
N LEU A 489 10.67 -19.18 -25.83
CA LEU A 489 9.56 -18.84 -26.73
C LEU A 489 9.81 -19.38 -28.14
N ALA A 490 11.03 -19.24 -28.66
CA ALA A 490 11.43 -19.80 -29.96
C ALA A 490 11.39 -21.34 -29.97
N THR A 491 11.82 -21.98 -28.87
CA THR A 491 11.73 -23.44 -28.69
C THR A 491 10.28 -23.92 -28.72
N ALA A 492 9.38 -23.17 -28.08
CA ALA A 492 7.94 -23.46 -28.07
C ALA A 492 7.23 -23.15 -29.40
N GLY A 493 7.93 -22.60 -30.39
CA GLY A 493 7.35 -22.12 -31.65
C GLY A 493 6.38 -20.95 -31.47
N THR A 494 6.51 -20.19 -30.37
CA THR A 494 5.66 -19.02 -30.09
C THR A 494 6.18 -17.82 -30.88
N LYS A 495 5.40 -17.32 -31.83
CA LYS A 495 5.83 -16.20 -32.70
C LYS A 495 5.82 -14.89 -31.92
N PHE A 496 6.98 -14.24 -31.77
CA PHE A 496 7.09 -12.95 -31.09
C PHE A 496 7.99 -11.98 -31.86
N MET A 497 7.83 -10.69 -31.58
CA MET A 497 8.69 -9.63 -32.09
C MET A 497 9.06 -8.64 -30.99
N VAL A 498 10.11 -7.83 -31.19
CA VAL A 498 10.55 -6.77 -30.25
C VAL A 498 10.53 -5.40 -30.93
N LEU A 499 10.40 -4.33 -30.13
CA LEU A 499 10.37 -2.95 -30.63
C LEU A 499 11.76 -2.35 -30.94
N GLY A 500 12.84 -2.97 -30.44
CA GLY A 500 14.19 -2.48 -30.63
C GLY A 500 14.37 -1.03 -30.15
N GLN A 501 14.78 -0.14 -31.05
CA GLN A 501 15.08 1.26 -30.70
C GLN A 501 13.82 2.09 -30.39
N GLY A 502 12.62 1.63 -30.77
CA GLY A 502 11.36 2.30 -30.45
C GLY A 502 10.89 2.11 -29.00
N GLU A 503 11.50 1.21 -28.23
CA GLU A 503 11.08 0.94 -26.85
C GLU A 503 11.75 1.89 -25.84
N THR A 504 10.97 2.60 -25.03
CA THR A 504 11.48 3.38 -23.89
C THR A 504 11.14 2.73 -22.55
N CYS A 505 11.46 3.40 -21.44
CA CYS A 505 11.11 2.97 -20.10
C CYS A 505 9.59 3.05 -19.88
N THR A 506 9.02 2.12 -19.13
CA THR A 506 7.59 2.16 -18.80
C THR A 506 7.20 3.36 -17.91
N GLY A 507 8.18 4.09 -17.35
CA GLY A 507 7.97 5.20 -16.45
C GLY A 507 7.77 4.82 -14.97
N ASP A 508 7.83 3.53 -14.61
CA ASP A 508 7.54 3.06 -13.22
C ASP A 508 8.39 3.79 -12.17
N SER A 509 9.71 3.90 -12.37
CA SER A 509 10.59 4.57 -11.39
C SER A 509 10.29 6.06 -11.25
N ALA A 510 9.96 6.76 -12.35
CA ALA A 510 9.53 8.16 -12.29
C ALA A 510 8.23 8.29 -11.48
N ARG A 511 7.25 7.43 -11.77
CA ARG A 511 5.96 7.43 -11.08
C ARG A 511 6.09 7.16 -9.58
N ARG A 512 6.91 6.19 -9.17
CA ARG A 512 7.13 5.89 -7.74
C ARG A 512 7.96 6.94 -7.00
N ALA A 513 8.76 7.70 -7.73
CA ALA A 513 9.46 8.84 -7.18
C ALA A 513 8.53 10.06 -6.99
N GLY A 514 7.36 10.09 -7.64
CA GLY A 514 6.43 11.22 -7.58
C GLY A 514 6.47 12.11 -8.82
N ASN A 515 7.33 11.82 -9.80
CA ASN A 515 7.39 12.55 -11.06
C ASN A 515 6.31 12.04 -12.04
N GLU A 516 5.06 12.45 -11.79
CA GLU A 516 3.91 12.02 -12.58
C GLU A 516 3.96 12.54 -14.03
N PHE A 517 4.49 13.75 -14.25
CA PHE A 517 4.64 14.33 -15.60
C PHE A 517 5.56 13.46 -16.47
N LEU A 518 6.75 13.12 -15.98
CA LEU A 518 7.70 12.27 -16.70
C LEU A 518 7.14 10.86 -16.92
N PHE A 519 6.36 10.33 -15.98
CA PHE A 519 5.65 9.06 -16.19
C PHE A 519 4.67 9.16 -17.36
N GLN A 520 3.80 10.19 -17.38
CA GLN A 520 2.80 10.35 -18.45
C GLN A 520 3.46 10.55 -19.81
N GLN A 521 4.52 11.36 -19.90
CA GLN A 521 5.29 11.55 -21.14
C GLN A 521 5.83 10.23 -21.69
N LEU A 522 6.51 9.43 -20.85
CA LEU A 522 7.06 8.14 -21.26
C LEU A 522 5.95 7.13 -21.62
N ALA A 523 4.86 7.11 -20.85
CA ALA A 523 3.74 6.23 -21.10
C ALA A 523 3.06 6.55 -22.43
N GLN A 524 2.81 7.83 -22.72
CA GLN A 524 2.18 8.28 -23.96
C GLN A 524 3.04 7.94 -25.18
N GLN A 525 4.35 8.19 -25.12
CA GLN A 525 5.29 7.80 -26.17
C GLN A 525 5.26 6.29 -26.44
N ASN A 526 5.27 5.47 -25.38
CA ASN A 526 5.18 4.02 -25.53
C ASN A 526 3.82 3.59 -26.08
N ILE A 527 2.72 4.22 -25.67
CA ILE A 527 1.37 3.91 -26.16
C ILE A 527 1.27 4.19 -27.65
N GLU A 528 1.82 5.32 -28.13
CA GLU A 528 1.89 5.65 -29.55
C GLU A 528 2.62 4.54 -30.33
N THR A 529 3.85 4.21 -29.93
CA THR A 529 4.64 3.15 -30.60
C THR A 529 3.96 1.78 -30.54
N ILE A 530 3.38 1.39 -29.40
CA ILE A 530 2.68 0.11 -29.26
C ILE A 530 1.42 0.08 -30.13
N ASN A 531 0.70 1.20 -30.23
CA ASN A 531 -0.51 1.29 -31.05
C ASN A 531 -0.19 1.24 -32.55
N GLU A 532 0.94 1.82 -32.98
CA GLU A 532 1.44 1.67 -34.35
C GLU A 532 1.70 0.19 -34.68
N VAL A 533 2.36 -0.54 -33.78
CA VAL A 533 2.63 -1.99 -33.96
C VAL A 533 1.33 -2.78 -34.06
N PHE A 534 0.33 -2.43 -33.26
CA PHE A 534 -0.97 -3.08 -33.24
C PHE A 534 -2.00 -2.45 -34.20
N ASP A 535 -1.59 -1.67 -35.19
CA ASP A 535 -2.50 -1.12 -36.20
C ASP A 535 -3.24 -2.25 -36.92
N GLY A 536 -4.56 -2.12 -37.04
CA GLY A 536 -5.43 -3.15 -37.61
C GLY A 536 -5.57 -4.45 -36.78
N VAL A 537 -4.96 -4.54 -35.59
CA VAL A 537 -5.06 -5.72 -34.72
C VAL A 537 -6.25 -5.59 -33.77
N GLU A 538 -7.10 -6.62 -33.76
CA GLU A 538 -8.22 -6.72 -32.81
C GLU A 538 -7.74 -6.58 -31.36
N GLN A 539 -8.50 -5.87 -30.53
CA GLN A 539 -8.11 -5.57 -29.15
C GLN A 539 -7.77 -6.83 -28.32
N THR A 540 -8.44 -7.95 -28.57
CA THR A 540 -8.22 -9.25 -27.91
C THR A 540 -6.92 -9.95 -28.32
N LYS A 541 -6.25 -9.46 -29.37
CA LYS A 541 -4.98 -9.99 -29.90
C LYS A 541 -3.78 -9.11 -29.57
N LYS A 542 -3.98 -7.93 -28.96
CA LYS A 542 -2.90 -7.01 -28.54
C LYS A 542 -2.19 -7.53 -27.29
N LYS A 543 -1.37 -8.56 -27.47
CA LYS A 543 -0.72 -9.30 -26.39
C LYS A 543 0.72 -8.88 -26.22
N ILE A 544 1.10 -8.56 -24.98
CA ILE A 544 2.46 -8.15 -24.61
C ILE A 544 3.00 -9.12 -23.56
N VAL A 545 4.17 -9.71 -23.80
CA VAL A 545 4.89 -10.48 -22.78
C VAL A 545 6.01 -9.62 -22.19
N VAL A 546 6.17 -9.67 -20.86
CA VAL A 546 7.18 -8.91 -20.10
C VAL A 546 7.99 -9.84 -19.19
N THR A 547 9.27 -9.55 -18.98
CA THR A 547 10.11 -10.27 -17.99
C THR A 547 10.12 -9.62 -16.61
N CYS A 548 9.72 -8.35 -16.52
CA CYS A 548 9.84 -7.55 -15.32
C CYS A 548 8.50 -7.33 -14.64
N ALA A 549 8.41 -7.70 -13.35
CA ALA A 549 7.24 -7.44 -12.50
C ALA A 549 6.84 -5.95 -12.42
N HIS A 550 7.79 -5.01 -12.52
CA HIS A 550 7.49 -3.57 -12.54
C HIS A 550 6.86 -3.15 -13.86
N CYS A 551 7.44 -3.58 -14.99
CA CYS A 551 6.87 -3.32 -16.31
C CYS A 551 5.50 -3.98 -16.47
N PHE A 552 5.33 -5.18 -15.92
CA PHE A 552 4.04 -5.87 -15.84
C PHE A 552 3.00 -4.98 -15.16
N ASN A 553 3.26 -4.50 -13.94
CA ASN A 553 2.32 -3.66 -13.22
C ASN A 553 2.02 -2.33 -13.94
N ALA A 554 3.05 -1.68 -14.51
CA ALA A 554 2.88 -0.42 -15.21
C ALA A 554 1.99 -0.60 -16.46
N LEU A 555 2.33 -1.55 -17.33
CA LEU A 555 1.61 -1.79 -18.58
C LEU A 555 0.21 -2.36 -18.33
N SER A 556 0.04 -3.26 -17.34
CA SER A 556 -1.25 -3.93 -17.12
C SER A 556 -2.26 -3.06 -16.37
N ASN A 557 -1.79 -2.28 -15.38
CA ASN A 557 -2.68 -1.64 -14.41
C ASN A 557 -2.66 -0.11 -14.51
N GLU A 558 -1.58 0.48 -15.02
CA GLU A 558 -1.38 1.93 -14.97
C GLU A 558 -1.51 2.62 -16.32
N TYR A 559 -1.09 1.98 -17.41
CA TYR A 559 -1.30 2.48 -18.77
C TYR A 559 -2.79 2.66 -19.13
N PRO A 560 -3.74 1.84 -18.62
CA PRO A 560 -5.16 2.10 -18.85
C PRO A 560 -5.64 3.46 -18.35
N GLN A 561 -4.94 4.06 -17.38
CA GLN A 561 -5.28 5.39 -16.85
C GLN A 561 -4.94 6.52 -17.83
N VAL A 562 -4.06 6.26 -18.79
CA VAL A 562 -3.56 7.20 -19.81
C VAL A 562 -3.83 6.70 -21.23
N GLY A 563 -4.83 5.83 -21.40
CA GLY A 563 -5.32 5.40 -22.72
C GLY A 563 -4.70 4.12 -23.31
N GLY A 564 -3.69 3.52 -22.66
CA GLY A 564 -3.03 2.30 -23.13
C GLY A 564 -3.66 1.04 -22.57
N THR A 565 -4.40 0.28 -23.39
CA THR A 565 -5.04 -0.98 -22.95
C THR A 565 -4.51 -2.17 -23.76
N TYR A 566 -3.89 -3.15 -23.09
CA TYR A 566 -3.26 -4.31 -23.71
C TYR A 566 -3.44 -5.58 -22.85
N GLU A 567 -3.42 -6.76 -23.46
CA GLU A 567 -3.32 -8.01 -22.70
C GLU A 567 -1.86 -8.25 -22.34
N VAL A 568 -1.46 -7.84 -21.14
CA VAL A 568 -0.09 -8.02 -20.65
C VAL A 568 0.01 -9.34 -19.88
N VAL A 569 1.04 -10.14 -20.17
CA VAL A 569 1.35 -11.37 -19.43
C VAL A 569 2.80 -11.35 -18.94
N HIS A 570 3.00 -11.77 -17.69
CA HIS A 570 4.35 -11.97 -17.17
C HIS A 570 4.96 -13.26 -17.73
N HIS A 571 6.27 -13.28 -18.00
CA HIS A 571 6.95 -14.42 -18.63
C HIS A 571 6.73 -15.72 -17.85
N THR A 572 6.74 -15.69 -16.52
CA THR A 572 6.46 -16.89 -15.70
C THR A 572 5.06 -17.46 -15.94
N GLN A 573 4.06 -16.61 -16.20
CA GLN A 573 2.71 -17.06 -16.53
C GLN A 573 2.66 -17.67 -17.92
N LEU A 574 3.30 -17.03 -18.91
CA LEU A 574 3.33 -17.53 -20.28
C LEU A 574 4.09 -18.86 -20.38
N LEU A 575 5.30 -18.93 -19.83
CA LEU A 575 6.10 -20.15 -19.82
C LEU A 575 5.37 -21.30 -19.12
N ASN A 576 4.70 -21.04 -18.00
CA ASN A 576 3.87 -22.04 -17.33
C ASN A 576 2.71 -22.54 -18.23
N ARG A 577 2.05 -21.66 -19.00
CA ARG A 577 1.05 -22.08 -20.00
C ARG A 577 1.67 -22.98 -21.07
N LEU A 578 2.85 -22.62 -21.59
CA LEU A 578 3.54 -23.38 -22.64
C LEU A 578 3.98 -24.77 -22.17
N VAL A 579 4.43 -24.89 -20.92
CA VAL A 579 4.71 -26.18 -20.28
C VAL A 579 3.44 -27.03 -20.17
N ARG A 580 2.35 -26.45 -19.65
CA ARG A 580 1.04 -27.14 -19.55
C ARG A 580 0.49 -27.58 -20.91
N GLN A 581 0.76 -26.80 -21.96
CA GLN A 581 0.40 -27.13 -23.34
C GLN A 581 1.34 -28.16 -23.99
N LYS A 582 2.37 -28.63 -23.28
CA LYS A 582 3.42 -29.54 -23.79
C LYS A 582 4.20 -28.98 -24.97
N LYS A 583 4.22 -27.65 -25.14
CA LYS A 583 5.10 -26.97 -26.10
C LYS A 583 6.53 -26.82 -25.56
N LEU A 584 6.66 -26.75 -24.23
CA LEU A 584 7.94 -26.86 -23.52
C LEU A 584 7.91 -28.14 -22.69
N VAL A 585 8.71 -29.12 -23.10
CA VAL A 585 8.80 -30.41 -22.41
C VAL A 585 10.13 -30.48 -21.66
N PRO A 586 10.13 -30.33 -20.33
CA PRO A 586 11.33 -30.57 -19.53
C PRO A 586 11.72 -32.05 -19.63
N VAL A 587 12.98 -32.31 -20.01
CA VAL A 587 13.54 -33.67 -20.15
C VAL A 587 14.75 -33.90 -19.25
N ALA A 588 15.38 -32.82 -18.78
CA ALA A 588 16.43 -32.85 -17.80
C ALA A 588 15.88 -32.37 -16.45
N SER A 589 16.09 -33.14 -15.39
CA SER A 589 15.81 -32.67 -14.05
C SER A 589 16.97 -31.80 -13.60
N VAL A 590 16.69 -30.52 -13.35
CA VAL A 590 17.58 -29.65 -12.58
C VAL A 590 17.47 -30.14 -11.13
N THR A 591 18.21 -31.19 -10.77
CA THR A 591 18.22 -31.84 -9.43
C THR A 591 18.86 -30.95 -8.36
N GLN A 592 18.41 -29.70 -8.28
CA GLN A 592 18.91 -28.66 -7.38
C GLN A 592 17.79 -28.21 -6.45
N ASN A 593 18.18 -27.91 -5.21
CA ASN A 593 17.33 -27.17 -4.30
C ASN A 593 17.25 -25.71 -4.76
N VAL A 594 16.09 -25.09 -4.65
CA VAL A 594 15.88 -23.69 -5.00
C VAL A 594 15.06 -23.03 -3.92
N THR A 595 15.46 -21.84 -3.49
CA THR A 595 14.57 -20.96 -2.71
C THR A 595 14.11 -19.80 -3.57
N TYR A 596 12.88 -19.30 -3.34
CA TYR A 596 12.25 -18.35 -4.23
C TYR A 596 11.92 -17.03 -3.53
N HIS A 597 12.38 -15.93 -4.12
CA HIS A 597 11.92 -14.60 -3.75
C HIS A 597 10.71 -14.20 -4.60
N ASP A 598 9.55 -14.05 -3.96
CA ASP A 598 8.35 -13.48 -4.60
C ASP A 598 8.54 -11.97 -4.84
N PRO A 599 8.59 -11.49 -6.10
CA PRO A 599 8.62 -10.06 -6.40
C PRO A 599 7.32 -9.39 -5.95
N CYS A 600 7.42 -8.26 -5.24
CA CYS A 600 6.22 -7.61 -4.67
C CYS A 600 5.22 -7.17 -5.74
N TYR A 601 5.69 -6.69 -6.89
CA TYR A 601 4.81 -6.28 -7.98
C TYR A 601 4.16 -7.47 -8.70
N LEU A 602 4.79 -8.65 -8.73
CA LEU A 602 4.18 -9.85 -9.33
C LEU A 602 3.17 -10.50 -8.37
N GLY A 603 3.58 -10.70 -7.12
CA GLY A 603 2.77 -11.34 -6.09
C GLY A 603 1.78 -10.38 -5.44
N ARG A 604 2.26 -9.44 -4.62
CA ARG A 604 1.37 -8.63 -3.77
C ARG A 604 0.47 -7.67 -4.57
N HIS A 605 0.99 -7.04 -5.62
CA HIS A 605 0.22 -6.12 -6.46
C HIS A 605 -0.68 -6.83 -7.48
N ASN A 606 -0.21 -7.93 -8.09
CA ASN A 606 -0.92 -8.59 -9.20
C ASN A 606 -1.43 -10.01 -8.90
N LYS A 607 -1.24 -10.50 -7.67
CA LYS A 607 -1.71 -11.80 -7.16
C LYS A 607 -1.22 -13.02 -7.95
N VAL A 608 -0.06 -12.92 -8.62
CA VAL A 608 0.56 -14.03 -9.33
C VAL A 608 1.58 -14.72 -8.42
N TYR A 609 1.18 -15.85 -7.83
CA TYR A 609 2.01 -16.64 -6.90
C TYR A 609 2.33 -18.05 -7.41
N ASN A 610 1.37 -18.74 -8.03
CA ASN A 610 1.52 -20.15 -8.37
C ASN A 610 2.34 -20.37 -9.63
N ALA A 611 2.17 -19.55 -10.66
CA ALA A 611 2.83 -19.77 -11.96
C ALA A 611 4.38 -19.86 -11.87
N PRO A 612 5.09 -19.02 -11.10
CA PRO A 612 6.53 -19.20 -10.90
C PRO A 612 6.88 -20.52 -10.19
N ARG A 613 6.08 -20.96 -9.21
CA ARG A 613 6.31 -22.17 -8.42
C ARG A 613 6.11 -23.43 -9.26
N GLU A 614 5.01 -23.50 -9.99
CA GLU A 614 4.71 -24.58 -10.92
C GLU A 614 5.78 -24.68 -12.01
N LEU A 615 6.33 -23.55 -12.47
CA LEU A 615 7.39 -23.52 -13.47
C LEU A 615 8.73 -24.04 -12.91
N MET A 616 9.09 -23.70 -11.67
CA MET A 616 10.26 -24.27 -10.98
C MET A 616 10.09 -25.77 -10.71
N GLU A 617 8.90 -26.21 -10.32
CA GLU A 617 8.60 -27.63 -10.14
C GLU A 617 8.72 -28.38 -11.47
N ALA A 618 8.18 -27.81 -12.56
CA ALA A 618 8.29 -28.39 -13.89
C ALA A 618 9.74 -28.49 -14.39
N SER A 619 10.64 -27.59 -13.97
CA SER A 619 12.08 -27.70 -14.28
C SER A 619 12.79 -28.84 -13.53
N GLY A 620 12.07 -29.58 -12.68
CA GLY A 620 12.60 -30.66 -11.86
C GLY A 620 13.34 -30.19 -10.59
N SER A 621 13.20 -28.90 -10.22
CA SER A 621 13.83 -28.35 -9.02
C SER A 621 12.99 -28.60 -7.76
N THR A 622 13.66 -28.67 -6.60
CA THR A 622 12.98 -28.81 -5.30
C THR A 622 12.88 -27.45 -4.62
N LEU A 623 11.66 -26.89 -4.53
CA LEU A 623 11.41 -25.59 -3.91
C LEU A 623 11.41 -25.67 -2.38
N ILE A 624 12.31 -24.92 -1.74
CA ILE A 624 12.33 -24.69 -0.29
C ILE A 624 11.94 -23.25 -0.02
N GLU A 625 10.73 -23.06 0.50
CA GLU A 625 10.17 -21.74 0.76
C GLU A 625 10.84 -21.04 1.94
N MET A 626 11.23 -19.79 1.74
CA MET A 626 11.62 -18.90 2.85
C MET A 626 10.44 -18.71 3.82
N PRO A 627 10.68 -18.47 5.13
CA PRO A 627 9.61 -18.28 6.12
C PRO A 627 8.61 -17.18 5.75
N ARG A 628 9.08 -16.09 5.14
CA ARG A 628 8.27 -15.03 4.56
C ARG A 628 8.21 -15.20 3.04
N HIS A 629 7.14 -15.82 2.55
CA HIS A 629 6.86 -16.02 1.12
C HIS A 629 5.41 -15.63 0.77
N GLY A 630 5.09 -15.65 -0.53
CA GLY A 630 3.78 -15.29 -1.06
C GLY A 630 3.37 -13.87 -0.68
N GLU A 631 2.15 -13.69 -0.19
CA GLU A 631 1.64 -12.38 0.25
C GLU A 631 2.47 -11.75 1.40
N ARG A 632 3.19 -12.57 2.17
CA ARG A 632 4.05 -12.17 3.30
C ARG A 632 5.51 -11.95 2.91
N SER A 633 5.88 -12.11 1.63
CA SER A 633 7.26 -11.93 1.16
C SER A 633 7.84 -10.56 1.54
N MET A 634 9.08 -10.54 2.03
CA MET A 634 9.79 -9.30 2.30
C MET A 634 10.35 -8.72 0.99
N CYS A 635 10.29 -7.40 0.83
CA CYS A 635 10.79 -6.68 -0.35
C CYS A 635 12.29 -6.92 -0.58
N CYS A 636 12.73 -6.94 -1.84
CA CYS A 636 14.15 -6.96 -2.20
C CYS A 636 14.86 -5.61 -2.00
N GLY A 637 14.11 -4.51 -1.87
CA GLY A 637 14.65 -3.16 -1.69
C GLY A 637 14.58 -2.26 -2.94
N ALA A 638 14.32 -2.79 -4.14
CA ALA A 638 14.36 -1.99 -5.39
C ALA A 638 13.21 -1.00 -5.60
N GLY A 639 12.00 -1.35 -5.13
CA GLY A 639 10.78 -0.59 -5.41
C GLY A 639 10.79 0.82 -4.82
N GLY A 640 9.82 1.66 -5.18
CA GLY A 640 9.77 3.03 -4.66
C GLY A 640 10.87 3.94 -5.20
N ALA A 641 11.47 3.59 -6.34
CA ALA A 641 12.69 4.19 -6.92
C ALA A 641 13.97 4.00 -6.07
N ARG A 642 13.95 3.12 -5.06
CA ARG A 642 15.08 2.86 -4.15
C ARG A 642 16.27 2.16 -4.81
N MET A 643 16.09 1.51 -5.94
CA MET A 643 17.22 1.00 -6.75
C MET A 643 18.19 2.12 -7.18
N TRP A 644 17.71 3.37 -7.27
CA TRP A 644 18.45 4.52 -7.78
C TRP A 644 18.94 5.46 -6.67
N MET A 645 18.73 5.09 -5.41
CA MET A 645 19.09 5.87 -4.25
C MET A 645 19.95 5.01 -3.33
N GLU A 646 20.99 5.59 -2.75
CA GLU A 646 21.87 4.84 -1.88
C GLU A 646 21.17 4.50 -0.53
N GLU A 647 21.54 3.38 0.08
CA GLU A 647 21.03 2.94 1.38
C GLU A 647 22.02 3.31 2.48
N GLN A 648 21.91 4.52 3.03
CA GLN A 648 22.84 5.00 4.08
C GLN A 648 22.36 4.69 5.52
N LEU A 649 21.08 4.37 5.69
CA LEU A 649 20.45 4.17 7.00
C LEU A 649 20.15 2.70 7.29
N GLY A 650 20.59 2.25 8.48
CA GLY A 650 20.35 0.90 8.97
C GLY A 650 21.02 -0.18 8.10
N LYS A 651 20.45 -1.38 8.12
CA LYS A 651 20.85 -2.50 7.25
C LYS A 651 20.22 -2.33 5.86
N ARG A 652 20.91 -2.71 4.79
CA ARG A 652 20.30 -2.73 3.45
C ARG A 652 19.21 -3.79 3.37
N ILE A 653 18.11 -3.48 2.67
CA ILE A 653 16.93 -4.36 2.62
C ILE A 653 17.25 -5.66 1.89
N ASN A 654 18.03 -5.58 0.81
CA ASN A 654 18.44 -6.75 0.06
C ASN A 654 19.29 -7.72 0.89
N VAL A 655 20.22 -7.21 1.71
CA VAL A 655 21.06 -8.03 2.59
C VAL A 655 20.20 -8.75 3.63
N ASP A 656 19.23 -8.08 4.25
CA ASP A 656 18.32 -8.75 5.20
C ASP A 656 17.49 -9.86 4.52
N ARG A 657 17.06 -9.63 3.28
CA ARG A 657 16.35 -10.65 2.52
C ARG A 657 17.25 -11.83 2.15
N VAL A 658 18.49 -11.56 1.75
CA VAL A 658 19.47 -12.61 1.43
C VAL A 658 19.81 -13.42 2.68
N ASP A 659 19.99 -12.81 3.84
CA ASP A 659 20.23 -13.55 5.08
C ASP A 659 19.11 -14.55 5.41
N GLU A 660 17.84 -14.19 5.16
CA GLU A 660 16.72 -15.13 5.30
C GLU A 660 16.80 -16.28 4.28
N ALA A 661 17.21 -15.97 3.04
CA ALA A 661 17.42 -16.98 2.01
C ALA A 661 18.55 -17.94 2.43
N LEU A 662 19.71 -17.41 2.82
CA LEU A 662 20.86 -18.19 3.30
C LEU A 662 20.48 -19.07 4.49
N ALA A 663 19.82 -18.53 5.52
CA ALA A 663 19.38 -19.30 6.68
C ALA A 663 18.40 -20.43 6.31
N THR A 664 17.55 -20.20 5.30
CA THR A 664 16.65 -21.24 4.79
C THR A 664 17.44 -22.36 4.11
N ILE A 665 18.42 -21.99 3.29
CA ILE A 665 19.31 -22.92 2.59
C ILE A 665 20.12 -23.74 3.59
N ASP A 666 20.71 -23.10 4.61
CA ASP A 666 21.49 -23.75 5.66
C ASP A 666 20.66 -24.74 6.48
N SER A 667 19.38 -24.41 6.72
CA SER A 667 18.46 -25.27 7.48
C SER A 667 17.96 -26.49 6.71
N SER A 668 18.15 -26.52 5.39
CA SER A 668 17.71 -27.59 4.49
C SER A 668 18.76 -27.82 3.40
N PRO A 669 19.96 -28.30 3.79
CA PRO A 669 21.09 -28.37 2.89
C PRO A 669 20.83 -29.36 1.75
N GLY A 670 21.12 -28.92 0.53
CA GLY A 670 21.19 -29.75 -0.66
C GLY A 670 22.24 -29.20 -1.62
N ALA A 671 22.84 -30.08 -2.41
CA ALA A 671 23.86 -29.69 -3.36
C ALA A 671 23.29 -28.68 -4.39
N GLY A 672 24.02 -27.59 -4.63
CA GLY A 672 23.72 -26.63 -5.70
C GLY A 672 22.51 -25.72 -5.45
N THR A 673 22.30 -25.24 -4.21
CA THR A 673 21.11 -24.45 -3.88
C THR A 673 21.16 -23.04 -4.49
N LYS A 674 20.14 -22.67 -5.29
CA LYS A 674 20.03 -21.35 -5.95
C LYS A 674 18.94 -20.47 -5.33
N ILE A 675 19.06 -19.15 -5.49
CA ILE A 675 17.98 -18.20 -5.20
C ILE A 675 17.31 -17.82 -6.52
N ALA A 676 16.05 -18.19 -6.69
CA ALA A 676 15.25 -17.85 -7.86
C ALA A 676 14.37 -16.60 -7.62
N THR A 677 14.11 -15.84 -8.68
CA THR A 677 13.16 -14.72 -8.70
C THR A 677 12.52 -14.58 -10.08
N GLY A 678 11.37 -13.91 -10.17
CA GLY A 678 10.70 -13.59 -11.43
C GLY A 678 10.78 -12.11 -11.78
N CYS A 679 11.85 -11.39 -11.42
CA CYS A 679 11.96 -9.96 -11.69
C CYS A 679 13.43 -9.52 -11.81
N PRO A 680 13.82 -8.83 -12.90
CA PRO A 680 15.17 -8.31 -13.10
C PRO A 680 15.67 -7.39 -11.99
N PHE A 681 14.84 -6.46 -11.50
CA PHE A 681 15.23 -5.58 -10.38
C PHE A 681 15.51 -6.39 -9.11
N CYS A 682 14.65 -7.37 -8.80
CA CYS A 682 14.87 -8.25 -7.66
C CYS A 682 16.14 -9.08 -7.84
N ARG A 683 16.43 -9.55 -9.06
CA ARG A 683 17.66 -10.30 -9.37
C ARG A 683 18.90 -9.46 -9.09
N VAL A 684 18.93 -8.21 -9.57
CA VAL A 684 20.04 -7.28 -9.30
C VAL A 684 20.21 -7.09 -7.79
N MET A 685 19.15 -6.70 -7.08
CA MET A 685 19.24 -6.44 -5.63
C MET A 685 19.69 -7.67 -4.83
N LEU A 686 19.14 -8.85 -5.13
CA LEU A 686 19.51 -10.09 -4.44
C LEU A 686 20.94 -10.51 -4.80
N SER A 687 21.37 -10.33 -6.04
CA SER A 687 22.76 -10.62 -6.46
C SER A 687 23.75 -9.73 -5.72
N ASP A 688 23.43 -8.44 -5.56
CA ASP A 688 24.25 -7.49 -4.83
C ASP A 688 24.25 -7.83 -3.32
N GLY A 689 23.12 -8.29 -2.78
CA GLY A 689 23.02 -8.77 -1.41
C GLY A 689 23.83 -10.05 -1.15
N VAL A 690 23.83 -10.99 -2.09
CA VAL A 690 24.68 -12.20 -2.04
C VAL A 690 26.14 -11.81 -2.14
N THR A 691 26.50 -10.91 -3.07
CA THR A 691 27.88 -10.40 -3.18
C THR A 691 28.37 -9.80 -1.86
N ALA A 692 27.52 -9.04 -1.15
CA ALA A 692 27.85 -8.49 0.16
C ALA A 692 28.04 -9.56 1.27
N ARG A 693 27.67 -10.82 1.01
CA ARG A 693 27.86 -11.97 1.92
C ARG A 693 28.91 -12.96 1.43
N GLN A 694 29.49 -12.77 0.24
CA GLN A 694 30.43 -13.72 -0.35
C GLN A 694 31.72 -13.90 0.46
N ASP A 695 32.18 -12.86 1.17
CA ASP A 695 33.37 -12.95 2.02
C ASP A 695 33.17 -13.86 3.24
N ASP A 696 31.91 -14.08 3.63
CA ASP A 696 31.53 -14.99 4.73
C ASP A 696 31.30 -16.43 4.23
N MET A 697 31.48 -16.70 2.93
CA MET A 697 31.16 -17.99 2.29
C MET A 697 32.40 -18.63 1.63
N ASP A 698 32.55 -19.95 1.78
CA ASP A 698 33.55 -20.69 1.04
C ASP A 698 33.25 -20.66 -0.47
N ALA A 699 34.30 -20.74 -1.31
CA ALA A 699 34.16 -20.65 -2.77
C ALA A 699 33.24 -21.75 -3.35
N ALA A 700 33.15 -22.91 -2.70
CA ALA A 700 32.28 -24.01 -3.06
C ALA A 700 30.80 -23.76 -2.71
N ASP A 701 30.52 -22.83 -1.80
CA ASP A 701 29.18 -22.52 -1.29
C ASP A 701 28.58 -21.27 -1.93
N ARG A 702 29.26 -20.66 -2.91
CA ARG A 702 28.77 -19.44 -3.58
C ARG A 702 27.41 -19.68 -4.23
N ILE A 703 26.39 -19.02 -3.67
CA ILE A 703 25.01 -19.12 -4.14
C ILE A 703 24.80 -18.24 -5.38
N GLU A 704 24.16 -18.82 -6.39
CA GLU A 704 23.78 -18.09 -7.59
C GLU A 704 22.34 -17.55 -7.47
N VAL A 705 22.14 -16.30 -7.90
CA VAL A 705 20.81 -15.71 -8.07
C VAL A 705 20.39 -15.79 -9.53
N VAL A 706 19.31 -16.53 -9.79
CA VAL A 706 18.79 -16.81 -11.12
C VAL A 706 17.34 -16.34 -11.28
N ASP A 707 16.93 -16.20 -12.53
CA ASP A 707 15.52 -16.05 -12.89
C ASP A 707 14.91 -17.44 -13.13
N VAL A 708 13.62 -17.60 -12.82
CA VAL A 708 12.90 -18.86 -13.04
C VAL A 708 13.00 -19.36 -14.49
N SER A 709 13.09 -18.46 -15.47
CA SER A 709 13.29 -18.82 -16.88
C SER A 709 14.61 -19.54 -17.16
N GLN A 710 15.70 -19.21 -16.45
CA GLN A 710 16.99 -19.92 -16.65
C GLN A 710 16.90 -21.35 -16.12
N LEU A 711 16.22 -21.57 -14.99
CA LEU A 711 15.97 -22.92 -14.48
C LEU A 711 15.18 -23.75 -15.48
N MET A 712 14.14 -23.17 -16.08
CA MET A 712 13.35 -23.84 -17.10
C MET A 712 14.17 -24.14 -18.36
N LEU A 713 15.02 -23.20 -18.78
CA LEU A 713 15.89 -23.37 -19.94
C LEU A 713 16.92 -24.48 -19.74
N ASP A 714 17.46 -24.63 -18.53
CA ASP A 714 18.38 -25.71 -18.18
C ASP A 714 17.68 -27.09 -18.16
N ALA A 715 16.35 -27.12 -18.01
CA ALA A 715 15.55 -28.34 -17.93
C ALA A 715 15.07 -28.87 -19.31
N ILE A 716 15.13 -28.06 -20.36
CA ILE A 716 14.68 -28.45 -21.71
C ILE A 716 15.84 -28.84 -22.62
N THR A 717 15.56 -29.66 -23.63
CA THR A 717 16.53 -29.94 -24.70
C THR A 717 16.81 -28.66 -25.47
N ARG A 718 18.09 -28.29 -25.60
CA ARG A 718 18.50 -27.18 -26.46
C ARG A 718 18.20 -27.53 -27.91
N VAL A 719 17.53 -26.61 -28.60
CA VAL A 719 17.16 -26.73 -30.01
C VAL A 719 18.22 -26.07 -30.86
N ASP A 720 18.47 -26.62 -32.05
CA ASP A 720 19.41 -26.03 -33.00
C ASP A 720 19.01 -24.60 -33.38
N ALA A 721 19.99 -23.69 -33.46
CA ALA A 721 19.75 -22.26 -33.66
C ALA A 721 19.07 -21.93 -35.00
N LYS A 722 19.29 -22.77 -36.03
CA LYS A 722 18.59 -22.64 -37.31
C LYS A 722 17.10 -22.92 -37.15
N LEU A 723 16.75 -23.98 -36.43
CA LEU A 723 15.37 -24.32 -36.14
C LEU A 723 14.70 -23.26 -35.26
N LEU A 724 15.43 -22.67 -34.29
CA LEU A 724 14.92 -21.55 -33.51
C LEU A 724 14.59 -20.33 -34.40
N SER A 725 15.46 -20.01 -35.37
CA SER A 725 15.21 -18.92 -36.32
C SER A 725 14.00 -19.23 -37.21
N GLU A 726 13.91 -20.44 -37.78
CA GLU A 726 12.77 -20.91 -38.58
C GLU A 726 11.45 -20.86 -37.79
N ASN A 727 11.50 -21.23 -36.51
CA ASN A 727 10.38 -21.14 -35.59
C ASN A 727 9.89 -19.71 -35.34
N LEU A 728 10.68 -18.67 -35.65
CA LEU A 728 10.28 -17.27 -35.51
C LEU A 728 9.93 -16.58 -36.82
N VAL A 729 10.25 -17.17 -37.99
CA VAL A 729 9.90 -16.57 -39.28
C VAL A 729 8.39 -16.43 -39.43
N VAL A 730 7.94 -15.23 -39.79
CA VAL A 730 6.55 -14.92 -40.15
C VAL A 730 6.53 -14.35 -41.55
N ILE A 731 5.80 -15.00 -42.47
CA ILE A 731 5.63 -14.50 -43.83
C ILE A 731 4.50 -13.48 -43.81
N GLN A 732 4.86 -12.19 -43.91
CA GLN A 732 3.90 -11.09 -43.98
C GLN A 732 3.10 -11.19 -45.28
N LYS A 733 1.77 -11.21 -45.19
CA LYS A 733 0.94 -11.02 -46.38
C LYS A 733 0.91 -9.52 -46.70
N PRO A 734 1.20 -9.09 -47.95
CA PRO A 734 1.12 -7.67 -48.29
C PRO A 734 -0.29 -7.15 -47.99
N LYS A 735 -0.38 -6.07 -47.22
CA LYS A 735 -1.62 -5.36 -46.91
C LYS A 735 -2.26 -5.03 -48.26
N GLN A 736 -3.38 -5.68 -48.60
CA GLN A 736 -4.15 -5.30 -49.78
C GLN A 736 -4.56 -3.85 -49.55
N VAL A 737 -3.96 -2.94 -50.32
CA VAL A 737 -4.46 -1.57 -50.42
C VAL A 737 -5.85 -1.72 -51.02
N GLU A 738 -6.89 -1.58 -50.19
CA GLU A 738 -8.23 -1.36 -50.72
C GLU A 738 -8.12 -0.12 -51.60
N ALA A 739 -8.19 -0.33 -52.91
CA ALA A 739 -8.27 0.75 -53.87
C ALA A 739 -9.46 1.63 -53.47
N GLU A 740 -9.25 2.94 -53.41
CA GLU A 740 -10.35 3.90 -53.32
C GLU A 740 -11.42 3.48 -54.33
N PRO A 741 -12.69 3.32 -53.93
CA PRO A 741 -13.73 3.03 -54.89
C PRO A 741 -13.81 4.20 -55.86
N GLU A 742 -13.59 3.92 -57.15
CA GLU A 742 -13.85 4.88 -58.23
C GLU A 742 -15.27 5.47 -58.07
N PRO A 743 -15.48 6.76 -58.36
CA PRO A 743 -16.78 7.37 -58.23
C PRO A 743 -17.73 6.73 -59.25
N VAL A 744 -18.69 5.95 -58.75
CA VAL A 744 -19.74 5.37 -59.57
C VAL A 744 -20.63 6.52 -60.06
N VAL A 745 -20.63 6.71 -61.38
CA VAL A 745 -21.53 7.62 -62.10
C VAL A 745 -22.97 7.21 -61.81
N ALA A 746 -23.76 8.15 -61.30
CA ALA A 746 -25.18 7.95 -61.05
C ALA A 746 -25.96 7.92 -62.38
N GLU A 747 -26.54 6.76 -62.71
CA GLU A 747 -27.65 6.68 -63.66
C GLU A 747 -28.99 6.75 -62.92
N VAL A 748 -29.84 7.63 -63.46
CA VAL A 748 -31.19 7.97 -63.01
C VAL A 748 -32.16 7.01 -63.69
N GLU A 749 -32.97 6.27 -62.92
CA GLU A 749 -34.31 5.85 -63.35
C GLU A 749 -35.30 5.83 -62.17
N THR A 750 -36.49 6.40 -62.43
CA THR A 750 -37.62 6.63 -61.51
C THR A 750 -38.77 5.61 -61.79
N PRO A 751 -39.98 5.70 -61.18
CA PRO A 751 -40.39 4.98 -59.96
C PRO A 751 -41.66 4.10 -60.14
N ALA A 752 -41.93 3.15 -59.21
CA ALA A 752 -43.29 2.61 -58.98
C ALA A 752 -43.50 2.01 -57.57
N LEU A 753 -44.69 2.26 -57.01
CA LEU A 753 -45.21 2.05 -55.65
C LEU A 753 -46.00 0.69 -55.49
N PRO A 754 -46.76 0.41 -54.40
CA PRO A 754 -46.33 0.00 -53.06
C PRO A 754 -47.11 -1.24 -52.52
N ALA A 755 -46.67 -1.89 -51.42
CA ALA A 755 -47.57 -2.74 -50.62
C ALA A 755 -47.18 -2.88 -49.12
N ALA A 756 -48.10 -2.38 -48.28
CA ALA A 756 -48.61 -2.83 -46.97
C ALA A 756 -47.68 -3.07 -45.74
N LYS A 757 -47.97 -2.29 -44.67
CA LYS A 757 -47.74 -2.59 -43.23
C LYS A 757 -49.00 -3.19 -42.60
N PRO A 758 -48.90 -3.81 -41.40
CA PRO A 758 -49.43 -3.17 -40.18
C PRO A 758 -48.43 -3.29 -39.00
N ALA A 759 -48.09 -2.27 -38.20
CA ALA A 759 -48.86 -1.38 -37.31
C ALA A 759 -49.04 -1.91 -35.87
N CYS A 760 -48.31 -1.29 -34.92
CA CYS A 760 -48.70 -0.86 -33.56
C CYS A 760 -47.46 -0.13 -32.99
N GLY A 761 -47.43 1.20 -32.81
CA GLY A 761 -48.19 2.00 -31.84
C GLY A 761 -47.30 2.15 -30.59
N GLY A 762 -46.66 3.27 -30.24
CA GLY A 762 -46.92 4.67 -30.49
C GLY A 762 -47.22 5.33 -29.15
N LEU A 763 -46.35 6.22 -28.66
CA LEU A 763 -46.71 7.45 -27.94
C LEU A 763 -45.49 8.37 -27.96
N ALA A 764 -45.75 9.60 -28.38
CA ALA A 764 -44.80 10.59 -28.85
C ALA A 764 -44.94 11.91 -28.09
N MET A 765 -44.13 12.88 -28.53
CA MET A 765 -44.25 14.34 -28.44
C MET A 765 -43.39 14.98 -27.35
N LYS A 766 -42.64 16.07 -27.58
CA LYS A 766 -42.44 17.00 -28.72
C LYS A 766 -41.14 17.78 -28.39
N GLY A 767 -40.19 18.04 -29.30
CA GLY A 767 -40.23 19.04 -30.38
C GLY A 767 -39.91 20.44 -29.81
N THR A 768 -38.92 21.22 -30.26
CA THR A 768 -38.72 21.83 -31.59
C THR A 768 -37.28 22.39 -31.72
N ALA A 769 -36.49 22.12 -32.78
CA ALA A 769 -36.30 22.88 -34.05
C ALA A 769 -35.90 24.38 -33.85
N LYS A 770 -34.94 25.00 -34.56
CA LYS A 770 -34.67 25.02 -36.01
C LYS A 770 -33.38 25.85 -36.32
N ALA A 771 -32.64 25.50 -37.39
CA ALA A 771 -31.61 26.33 -38.06
C ALA A 771 -32.18 27.01 -39.33
N PRO A 772 -31.50 28.02 -39.92
CA PRO A 772 -30.96 27.88 -41.30
C PRO A 772 -29.66 28.73 -41.52
N GLY A 773 -28.83 28.65 -42.57
CA GLY A 773 -28.89 28.09 -43.91
C GLY A 773 -27.59 28.43 -44.69
N ALA A 774 -27.50 27.96 -45.95
CA ALA A 774 -26.30 27.75 -46.78
C ALA A 774 -25.80 28.93 -47.65
N LYS A 775 -24.57 28.82 -48.20
CA LYS A 775 -24.23 28.89 -49.65
C LYS A 775 -22.74 28.61 -49.95
N ALA A 776 -22.49 28.06 -51.14
CA ALA A 776 -21.22 27.57 -51.70
C ALA A 776 -20.49 28.60 -52.59
N ASP A 777 -19.20 28.37 -52.90
CA ASP A 777 -18.58 28.46 -54.25
C ASP A 777 -17.09 28.01 -54.18
N GLU A 778 -16.61 27.34 -55.24
CA GLU A 778 -15.25 26.82 -55.54
C GLU A 778 -14.70 27.55 -56.80
N PRO A 779 -13.51 27.27 -57.42
CA PRO A 779 -12.28 26.55 -57.03
C PRO A 779 -10.94 27.26 -57.45
N ALA A 780 -9.75 26.75 -57.08
CA ALA A 780 -8.52 26.66 -57.93
C ALA A 780 -7.21 26.24 -57.19
N ALA A 781 -6.64 25.11 -57.64
CA ALA A 781 -5.24 24.77 -58.00
C ALA A 781 -3.98 25.10 -57.14
N GLU A 782 -3.23 24.01 -56.86
CA GLU A 782 -1.78 23.73 -57.01
C GLU A 782 -0.69 24.16 -55.98
N ASP A 783 0.04 23.11 -55.53
CA ASP A 783 1.48 22.94 -55.26
C ASP A 783 2.22 23.40 -53.96
N LYS A 784 2.60 22.37 -53.17
CA LYS A 784 3.91 22.10 -52.50
C LYS A 784 4.35 22.87 -51.21
N PRO A 785 5.27 22.30 -50.39
CA PRO A 785 5.01 21.77 -49.05
C PRO A 785 5.40 22.71 -47.90
N ALA A 786 4.67 22.63 -46.78
CA ALA A 786 4.91 23.43 -45.58
C ALA A 786 5.89 22.77 -44.59
N ALA A 787 6.75 23.64 -44.05
CA ALA A 787 7.75 23.44 -43.01
C ALA A 787 7.13 23.16 -41.61
N PRO A 788 7.92 22.71 -40.60
CA PRO A 788 7.38 22.22 -39.34
C PRO A 788 6.82 23.35 -38.47
N VAL A 789 5.69 23.09 -37.81
CA VAL A 789 5.01 24.05 -36.94
C VAL A 789 5.66 24.08 -35.55
N LYS A 790 5.83 25.30 -35.06
CA LYS A 790 6.53 25.75 -33.86
C LYS A 790 5.92 25.24 -32.55
N GLY A 791 6.79 24.82 -31.64
CA GLY A 791 6.50 24.73 -30.21
C GLY A 791 6.23 26.09 -29.58
N LEU A 792 5.32 26.10 -28.59
CA LEU A 792 4.96 27.25 -27.79
C LEU A 792 6.13 27.63 -26.86
N ALA A 793 6.72 28.79 -27.13
CA ALA A 793 7.72 29.41 -26.27
C ALA A 793 7.03 30.20 -25.14
N MET A 794 7.26 29.77 -23.89
CA MET A 794 6.97 30.58 -22.70
C MET A 794 7.85 31.84 -22.70
N LYS A 795 7.20 33.00 -22.58
CA LYS A 795 7.85 34.31 -22.45
C LYS A 795 8.56 34.41 -21.09
N GLY A 796 9.85 34.72 -21.12
CA GLY A 796 10.62 35.06 -19.92
C GLY A 796 10.16 36.39 -19.28
N PRO A 797 10.41 36.59 -17.98
CA PRO A 797 10.00 37.81 -17.29
C PRO A 797 10.99 38.96 -17.54
N ALA A 798 10.44 40.14 -17.82
CA ALA A 798 11.17 41.39 -17.97
C ALA A 798 11.27 42.16 -16.65
N LYS A 799 12.50 42.56 -16.31
CA LYS A 799 12.96 43.76 -15.57
C LYS A 799 12.09 44.34 -14.43
N ALA A 800 12.64 44.24 -13.23
CA ALA A 800 12.43 45.18 -12.13
C ALA A 800 13.28 46.47 -12.29
N PRO A 801 12.85 47.65 -11.78
CA PRO A 801 13.69 48.83 -11.69
C PRO A 801 14.44 48.87 -10.36
N GLY A 802 15.75 49.15 -10.43
CA GLY A 802 16.60 49.29 -9.25
C GLY A 802 16.63 50.71 -8.68
N LYS A 803 17.01 50.81 -7.40
CA LYS A 803 17.99 51.78 -6.88
C LYS A 803 18.68 51.14 -5.68
N GLY A 804 20.02 51.12 -5.73
CA GLY A 804 20.85 50.29 -4.86
C GLY A 804 21.36 50.98 -3.61
N LEU A 805 22.17 50.22 -2.87
CA LEU A 805 23.39 50.74 -2.23
C LEU A 805 24.34 49.56 -2.01
N ALA A 806 25.55 49.74 -2.50
CA ALA A 806 26.62 48.76 -2.52
C ALA A 806 27.23 48.57 -1.14
N THR A 807 27.72 47.36 -0.85
CA THR A 807 29.03 47.22 -0.20
C THR A 807 29.67 45.88 -0.57
N LYS A 808 30.89 46.00 -1.07
CA LYS A 808 31.79 44.95 -1.53
C LYS A 808 32.20 44.04 -0.35
N ARG A 809 32.31 42.74 -0.57
CA ARG A 809 33.61 42.04 -0.38
C ARG A 809 33.64 40.68 -1.05
N ALA A 810 34.76 40.46 -1.74
CA ALA A 810 35.10 39.29 -2.52
C ALA A 810 35.39 38.06 -1.66
N ALA A 811 35.11 36.90 -2.24
CA ALA A 811 35.61 35.61 -1.81
C ALA A 811 37.12 35.50 -2.04
N GLN A 812 37.82 34.91 -1.07
CA GLN A 812 39.09 34.21 -1.26
C GLN A 812 39.09 32.98 -0.35
N ALA A 813 39.21 31.80 -0.95
CA ALA A 813 39.75 30.61 -0.28
C ALA A 813 41.28 30.81 -0.08
N PRO A 814 41.91 30.13 0.89
CA PRO A 814 42.52 28.84 0.58
C PRO A 814 42.53 27.83 1.76
N GLY A 815 42.93 26.60 1.46
CA GLY A 815 42.99 25.49 2.41
C GLY A 815 44.35 25.23 3.07
N ALA A 816 44.34 24.11 3.81
CA ALA A 816 45.42 23.20 4.19
C ALA A 816 46.44 23.58 5.30
N LYS A 817 46.53 22.62 6.24
CA LYS A 817 47.65 22.18 7.11
C LYS A 817 47.86 22.79 8.50
N ASP A 818 47.73 21.86 9.46
CA ASP A 818 48.65 21.46 10.53
C ASP A 818 48.97 22.38 11.74
N ASP A 819 48.80 21.71 12.89
CA ASP A 819 49.63 21.72 14.10
C ASP A 819 49.41 22.68 15.28
N SER A 820 49.36 22.01 16.45
CA SER A 820 49.83 22.41 17.79
C SER A 820 48.96 23.39 18.60
N ALA A 821 48.40 22.93 19.73
CA ALA A 821 48.95 23.05 21.10
C ALA A 821 49.07 24.53 21.54
N GLY A 822 48.55 24.99 22.68
CA GLY A 822 47.90 24.38 23.84
C GLY A 822 47.69 25.49 24.88
N THR A 823 47.13 25.09 26.03
CA THR A 823 47.23 25.72 27.38
C THR A 823 46.60 27.10 27.58
N GLU A 824 45.52 27.15 28.37
CA GLU A 824 45.45 27.64 29.77
C GLU A 824 45.17 29.16 29.78
N SER A 825 44.21 29.71 30.53
CA SER A 825 43.98 29.56 31.97
C SER A 825 42.63 30.17 32.37
N ALA A 826 41.92 29.51 33.31
CA ALA A 826 40.93 30.09 34.23
C ALA A 826 41.65 31.00 35.28
N PRO A 827 41.05 31.60 36.35
CA PRO A 827 39.71 31.34 36.95
C PRO A 827 38.98 32.54 37.65
N ALA A 828 37.84 32.20 38.30
CA ALA A 828 37.25 32.76 39.54
C ALA A 828 36.50 34.12 39.45
N GLU A 829 35.39 34.43 40.16
CA GLU A 829 34.61 33.78 41.23
C GLU A 829 33.31 34.58 41.54
N THR A 830 32.27 33.92 42.12
CA THR A 830 31.19 34.42 43.04
C THR A 830 30.11 35.41 42.54
N ALA A 831 28.83 35.44 42.97
CA ALA A 831 27.96 34.59 43.81
C ALA A 831 26.46 35.00 43.66
N ALA A 832 25.58 33.99 43.80
CA ALA A 832 24.18 33.90 44.30
C ALA A 832 23.10 35.03 44.20
N ALA A 833 22.03 34.71 43.42
CA ALA A 833 20.56 34.66 43.68
C ALA A 833 19.76 35.88 44.24
N PRO A 834 18.48 36.08 43.79
CA PRO A 834 17.35 35.28 44.29
C PRO A 834 16.34 34.80 43.21
N ALA A 835 15.45 33.90 43.64
CA ALA A 835 14.53 33.09 42.83
C ALA A 835 13.11 33.67 42.71
N ALA A 836 12.42 33.38 41.59
CA ALA A 836 10.97 33.15 41.53
C ALA A 836 10.55 32.42 40.22
N GLU A 837 9.73 31.37 40.42
CA GLU A 837 8.74 30.73 39.53
C GLU A 837 9.17 29.96 38.25
N THR A 838 9.07 28.62 38.34
CA THR A 838 9.22 27.64 37.25
C THR A 838 7.89 27.34 36.54
N PRO A 839 7.85 27.40 35.20
CA PRO A 839 7.00 26.56 34.36
C PRO A 839 7.74 25.28 33.93
N LEU A 840 6.95 24.23 33.67
CA LEU A 840 7.35 22.86 33.29
C LEU A 840 8.26 22.81 32.04
N PRO A 841 9.19 21.83 31.92
CA PRO A 841 10.10 21.75 30.79
C PRO A 841 9.42 21.18 29.53
N PRO A 842 9.82 21.65 28.32
CA PRO A 842 9.34 21.12 27.05
C PRO A 842 9.91 19.73 26.75
N VAL A 843 9.13 18.96 26.00
CA VAL A 843 9.36 17.57 25.62
C VAL A 843 10.60 17.47 24.71
N LYS A 844 11.64 16.78 25.15
CA LYS A 844 12.84 16.50 24.36
C LYS A 844 12.55 15.51 23.23
N GLY A 845 12.88 15.92 22.00
CA GLY A 845 13.02 15.06 20.83
C GLY A 845 14.03 13.93 21.08
N LEU A 846 13.69 12.76 20.55
CA LEU A 846 14.47 11.52 20.67
C LEU A 846 15.66 11.55 19.69
N GLY A 847 16.72 12.26 20.06
CA GLY A 847 18.05 12.07 19.47
C GLY A 847 18.69 10.80 20.03
N MET A 848 18.69 9.69 19.27
CA MET A 848 19.47 8.50 19.61
C MET A 848 20.96 8.76 19.36
N LYS A 849 21.69 9.16 20.40
CA LYS A 849 23.15 8.95 20.49
C LYS A 849 23.41 7.76 21.41
N GLY A 850 23.91 6.66 20.85
CA GLY A 850 24.36 5.52 21.63
C GLY A 850 24.97 4.43 20.76
N LYS A 851 26.31 4.41 20.63
CA LYS A 851 27.07 3.26 20.13
C LYS A 851 26.80 2.07 21.07
N ALA A 852 26.01 1.09 20.63
CA ALA A 852 25.84 -0.17 21.32
C ALA A 852 26.75 -1.23 20.66
N LYS A 853 27.67 -1.77 21.47
CA LYS A 853 28.59 -2.86 21.12
C LYS A 853 27.80 -4.17 21.09
N ALA A 854 27.96 -4.98 20.04
CA ALA A 854 27.29 -6.27 19.87
C ALA A 854 27.64 -7.25 21.01
N PRO A 855 26.69 -8.01 21.58
CA PRO A 855 27.01 -9.08 22.51
C PRO A 855 27.43 -10.35 21.75
N GLY A 856 28.63 -10.84 22.08
CA GLY A 856 29.19 -12.08 21.55
C GLY A 856 28.38 -13.31 21.95
N VAL A 857 28.30 -14.25 21.01
CA VAL A 857 27.64 -15.55 21.13
C VAL A 857 28.33 -16.38 22.21
N LYS A 858 27.60 -16.78 23.25
CA LYS A 858 28.00 -17.87 24.15
C LYS A 858 27.38 -19.17 23.66
N ALA A 859 28.24 -20.13 23.36
CA ALA A 859 27.89 -21.50 22.99
C ALA A 859 27.03 -22.18 24.06
N VAL A 860 25.94 -22.82 23.63
CA VAL A 860 25.09 -23.67 24.48
C VAL A 860 25.71 -25.07 24.48
N GLY A 861 26.14 -25.52 25.65
CA GLY A 861 26.69 -26.85 25.87
C GLY A 861 25.63 -27.94 25.77
N ALA A 862 26.02 -29.04 25.11
CA ALA A 862 25.26 -30.27 24.98
C ALA A 862 25.03 -30.95 26.35
N THR A 863 23.78 -31.27 26.66
CA THR A 863 23.43 -32.17 27.77
C THR A 863 23.22 -33.58 27.23
N SER A 864 24.09 -34.49 27.68
CA SER A 864 24.03 -35.93 27.45
C SER A 864 22.82 -36.56 28.15
N VAL A 865 22.00 -37.29 27.39
CA VAL A 865 21.00 -38.22 27.94
C VAL A 865 21.72 -39.52 28.27
N LYS A 866 21.82 -39.84 29.57
CA LYS A 866 22.25 -41.14 30.08
C LYS A 866 21.03 -42.07 30.18
N SER A 867 21.12 -43.18 29.48
CA SER A 867 20.31 -44.40 29.64
C SER A 867 20.35 -44.94 31.07
N ARG A 868 19.19 -45.29 31.62
CA ARG A 868 19.00 -46.41 32.56
C ARG A 868 17.60 -46.98 32.38
N GLU A 869 17.60 -48.27 32.05
CA GLU A 869 16.60 -49.34 32.24
C GLU A 869 15.10 -49.01 32.28
#